data_AF-A0A7U3ZI79-F1
#
_entry.id   AF-A0A7U3ZI79-F1
#
_cell.length_a   1.000
_cell.length_b   1.000
_cell.length_c   1.000
_cell.angle_alpha   90.00
_cell.angle_beta   90.00
_cell.angle_gamma   90.00
#
_symmetry.space_group_name_H-M   'P 1'
#
loop_
_entity.id
_entity.type
_entity.pdbx_description
1 polymer ?
#
loop_
_entity_poly.entity_id
_entity_poly.type
_entity_poly.pdbx_seq_one_letter_code
_entity_poly.pdbx_strand_id
1 'polypeptide(L)'
;MKKLLTFLLLLFSAVSSFGQLIIEGNGQKISLPAGTYTLKVGGEEKPPCGCDSPGWNLLSIDQKSGDLYTVAFNACNVNPFDWKIQKDGKTLKTGTVIPTGPRVDVNLSGLADGGYEMLATSANCEGAARLKFEISHSISDRTNEGAVRLTPLRDPLLPNECKSGNYVLRYVESRPDDHLDLKIEERNGQLYLSDVGTSLQSANYTLNGWSDPENAGKLENEAIQPYTLYHVVKYSIDAPIRDWWRSMYAPRANAKRSELFFYVVPQSENWNPAGDSNNPIGRPAAFAKIPAFKLKNRVYGFEYDFKDESGARLDDLDITFNRKQGKKHLKLYSGYLSDYLRKLPVRKGFEDLTESECIDFANSLPIELIVAFDIEPGQGSEWMINYDGPNFGRNMGIVIERLKERGALAYNWLDIPSQSPNVLTLDNVSLNAHGNFGSDNAQIGKYKEAYSRIGDIQKRYNPYSVISTGYGYNSYDYNLSPTDGNGQNLSPQLTYLKSLDASELWGRVFSDKDQVYFSWPFMEFDGIFPQNHVVEIPEFGARARRTDNKTLYAPSQWQDNLTLGLLRSKYLFYWSPGPVGWNPANVSSYNNTYTNGFSVWTYEKGKTPETGRFYIGKEAMAVNATIKAAYQFSLIQDATDGKLYAPSFSYSRAAKDGSRPVAKDVPEIVDGSWYVTALMERRPFTLIAENNGKSIVFFQDVFARPGRFTKFQFVYAGKTYEGVSEGNRLFIAYLKQ
;
A
#
# COMPACT_ATOMS: atom_id res chain seq x y z
N MET A 1 -14.64 36.81 54.01
CA MET A 1 -14.04 35.49 54.31
C MET A 1 -12.57 35.54 54.74
N LYS A 2 -11.64 36.22 54.03
CA LYS A 2 -10.21 36.28 54.44
C LYS A 2 -9.95 36.81 55.87
N LYS A 3 -10.74 37.77 56.38
CA LYS A 3 -10.60 38.29 57.75
C LYS A 3 -11.19 37.39 58.85
N LEU A 4 -12.13 36.50 58.52
CA LEU A 4 -12.72 35.55 59.47
C LEU A 4 -11.79 34.35 59.71
N LEU A 5 -10.97 34.01 58.72
CA LEU A 5 -10.08 32.83 58.75
C LEU A 5 -8.77 33.09 59.52
N THR A 6 -8.26 34.33 59.52
CA THR A 6 -7.09 34.72 60.32
C THR A 6 -7.37 34.61 61.82
N PHE A 7 -8.63 34.74 62.25
CA PHE A 7 -9.03 34.60 63.64
C PHE A 7 -9.08 33.13 64.12
N LEU A 8 -9.28 32.17 63.21
CA LEU A 8 -9.26 30.73 63.55
C LEU A 8 -7.84 30.16 63.65
N LEU A 9 -6.88 30.69 62.91
CA LEU A 9 -5.50 30.16 62.90
C LEU A 9 -4.67 30.56 64.13
N LEU A 10 -5.03 31.63 64.84
CA LEU A 10 -4.34 32.05 66.07
C LEU A 10 -4.75 31.25 67.32
N LEU A 11 -5.84 30.46 67.25
CA LEU A 11 -6.34 29.68 68.39
C LEU A 11 -5.74 28.26 68.47
N PHE A 12 -5.00 27.78 67.45
CA PHE A 12 -4.56 26.39 67.38
C PHE A 12 -3.05 26.14 67.56
N SER A 13 -2.24 27.17 67.81
CA SER A 13 -0.83 26.98 68.17
C SER A 13 -0.59 26.72 69.67
N ALA A 14 -1.65 26.59 70.48
CA ALA A 14 -1.55 26.44 71.93
C ALA A 14 -2.54 25.42 72.52
N VAL A 15 -2.63 24.21 71.98
CA VAL A 15 -3.15 23.06 72.73
C VAL A 15 -2.37 21.80 72.32
N SER A 16 -1.31 21.51 73.06
CA SER A 16 -0.71 20.17 73.05
C SER A 16 -1.57 19.23 73.88
N SER A 17 -1.81 18.03 73.32
CA SER A 17 -2.33 16.81 73.93
C SER A 17 -3.84 16.72 74.23
N PHE A 18 -4.47 15.77 73.51
CA PHE A 18 -5.83 15.22 73.65
C PHE A 18 -7.01 16.07 73.10
N GLY A 19 -7.17 16.06 71.77
CA GLY A 19 -8.42 16.44 71.11
C GLY A 19 -8.56 15.81 69.73
N GLN A 20 -9.72 15.20 69.45
CA GLN A 20 -10.10 14.70 68.12
C GLN A 20 -10.54 15.90 67.26
N LEU A 21 -9.95 16.07 66.06
CA LEU A 21 -10.36 17.14 65.15
C LEU A 21 -11.67 16.73 64.47
N ILE A 22 -12.72 17.51 64.70
CA ILE A 22 -14.05 17.31 64.11
C ILE A 22 -14.32 18.47 63.16
N ILE A 23 -14.61 18.16 61.89
CA ILE A 23 -15.01 19.14 60.88
C ILE A 23 -16.50 18.92 60.57
N GLU A 24 -17.32 19.94 60.76
CA GLU A 24 -18.76 19.92 60.46
C GLU A 24 -19.12 20.97 59.40
N GLY A 25 -19.86 20.53 58.37
CA GLY A 25 -20.38 21.37 57.30
C GLY A 25 -21.45 20.62 56.49
N ASN A 26 -22.51 21.31 56.04
CA ASN A 26 -23.64 20.74 55.28
C ASN A 26 -24.26 19.47 55.90
N GLY A 27 -24.40 19.44 57.23
CA GLY A 27 -25.01 18.32 57.95
C GLY A 27 -24.16 17.04 58.01
N GLN A 28 -22.91 17.08 57.53
CA GLN A 28 -21.97 15.98 57.67
C GLN A 28 -20.88 16.31 58.68
N LYS A 29 -20.50 15.28 59.44
CA LYS A 29 -19.50 15.32 60.50
C LYS A 29 -18.39 14.34 60.17
N ILE A 30 -17.16 14.84 60.03
CA ILE A 30 -15.98 14.01 59.81
C ILE A 30 -15.07 14.16 61.03
N SER A 31 -14.84 13.03 61.71
CA SER A 31 -13.90 12.97 62.83
C SER A 31 -12.58 12.36 62.35
N LEU A 32 -11.50 13.13 62.43
CA LEU A 32 -10.18 12.68 62.03
C LEU A 32 -9.41 12.11 63.23
N PRO A 33 -8.64 11.03 63.07
CA PRO A 33 -7.78 10.49 64.13
C PRO A 33 -6.66 11.47 64.52
N ALA A 34 -5.94 11.20 65.60
CA ALA A 34 -4.83 12.07 66.00
C ALA A 34 -3.71 12.05 64.93
N GLY A 35 -3.32 13.22 64.43
CA GLY A 35 -2.31 13.35 63.39
C GLY A 35 -2.13 14.79 62.90
N THR A 36 -1.13 15.02 62.06
CA THR A 36 -0.89 16.31 61.40
C THR A 36 -1.69 16.36 60.10
N TYR A 37 -2.51 17.41 59.94
CA TYR A 37 -3.36 17.58 58.75
C TYR A 37 -3.00 18.87 58.01
N THR A 38 -3.00 18.83 56.68
CA THR A 38 -2.83 20.00 55.82
C THR A 38 -4.15 20.30 55.12
N LEU A 39 -4.76 21.45 55.44
CA LEU A 39 -5.96 21.91 54.76
C LEU A 39 -5.58 22.61 53.44
N LYS A 40 -5.89 22.00 52.30
CA LYS A 40 -5.84 22.66 50.99
C LYS A 40 -7.22 23.25 50.68
N VAL A 41 -7.31 24.56 50.59
CA VAL A 41 -8.52 25.25 50.12
C VAL A 41 -8.37 25.47 48.61
N GLY A 42 -9.06 24.66 47.81
CA GLY A 42 -8.97 24.72 46.35
C GLY A 42 -9.62 25.98 45.76
N GLY A 43 -8.91 26.69 44.90
CA GLY A 43 -9.56 27.42 43.79
C GLY A 43 -10.12 26.41 42.79
N GLU A 44 -10.96 26.85 41.86
CA GLU A 44 -11.46 25.98 40.77
C GLU A 44 -10.30 25.22 40.12
N GLU A 45 -10.28 23.91 40.33
CA GLU A 45 -9.28 23.02 39.75
C GLU A 45 -9.61 22.92 38.26
N LYS A 46 -8.76 23.52 37.41
CA LYS A 46 -8.95 23.46 35.97
C LYS A 46 -8.76 22.02 35.51
N PRO A 47 -9.59 21.50 34.60
CA PRO A 47 -9.36 20.18 34.04
C PRO A 47 -7.98 20.14 33.35
N PRO A 48 -7.34 18.97 33.24
CA PRO A 48 -6.12 18.83 32.45
C PRO A 48 -6.35 19.19 30.98
N CYS A 49 -5.37 19.76 30.29
CA CYS A 49 -5.51 20.09 28.87
C CYS A 49 -5.56 18.86 27.95
N GLY A 50 -4.83 17.80 28.29
CA GLY A 50 -4.91 16.51 27.60
C GLY A 50 -6.19 15.75 27.94
N CYS A 51 -6.46 14.68 27.19
CA CYS A 51 -7.74 13.97 27.26
C CYS A 51 -7.98 13.19 28.55
N ASP A 52 -6.97 12.95 29.39
CA ASP A 52 -7.09 12.41 30.76
C ASP A 52 -5.84 12.76 31.63
N SER A 53 -5.00 13.70 31.18
CA SER A 53 -3.75 14.08 31.87
C SER A 53 -3.33 15.51 31.53
N PRO A 54 -2.59 16.22 32.40
CA PRO A 54 -2.12 17.58 32.10
C PRO A 54 -1.23 17.68 30.85
N GLY A 55 -0.66 16.56 30.39
CA GLY A 55 0.15 16.48 29.19
C GLY A 55 -0.68 16.54 27.90
N TRP A 56 -0.29 17.43 27.00
CA TRP A 56 -0.76 17.52 25.62
C TRP A 56 0.38 18.07 24.75
N ASN A 57 0.32 17.82 23.44
CA ASN A 57 1.40 18.12 22.50
C ASN A 57 0.91 18.92 21.29
N LEU A 58 1.82 19.69 20.72
CA LEU A 58 1.71 20.17 19.35
C LEU A 58 2.27 19.05 18.44
N LEU A 59 1.49 18.65 17.45
CA LEU A 59 1.82 17.56 16.53
C LEU A 59 2.62 18.06 15.33
N SER A 60 2.24 19.20 14.77
CA SER A 60 2.96 19.86 13.68
C SER A 60 2.68 21.35 13.67
N ILE A 61 3.63 22.12 13.13
CA ILE A 61 3.46 23.54 12.79
C ILE A 61 3.91 23.67 11.34
N ASP A 62 2.94 23.65 10.44
CA ASP A 62 3.17 23.65 9.00
C ASP A 62 2.76 24.98 8.41
N GLN A 63 3.64 25.62 7.65
CA GLN A 63 3.29 26.85 6.93
C GLN A 63 2.12 26.54 6.01
N LYS A 64 1.00 27.27 6.14
CA LYS A 64 -0.19 27.19 5.29
C LYS A 64 -0.10 28.12 4.08
N SER A 65 0.38 29.35 4.28
CA SER A 65 0.63 30.32 3.21
C SER A 65 1.30 31.56 3.78
N GLY A 66 2.46 31.97 3.26
CA GLY A 66 3.20 33.13 3.76
C GLY A 66 3.41 33.05 5.28
N ASP A 67 2.85 34.01 6.00
CA ASP A 67 2.94 34.11 7.45
C ASP A 67 1.92 33.24 8.21
N LEU A 68 0.98 32.60 7.52
CA LEU A 68 -0.04 31.76 8.14
C LEU A 68 0.49 30.34 8.32
N TYR A 69 0.44 29.82 9.53
CA TYR A 69 0.87 28.46 9.89
C TYR A 69 -0.30 27.70 10.49
N THR A 70 -0.52 26.46 10.06
CA THR A 70 -1.46 25.55 10.69
C THR A 70 -0.74 24.76 11.78
N VAL A 71 -1.27 24.84 12.99
CA VAL A 71 -0.79 24.10 14.15
C VAL A 71 -1.73 22.96 14.41
N ALA A 72 -1.24 21.72 14.31
CA ALA A 72 -1.97 20.55 14.77
C ALA A 72 -1.60 20.26 16.23
N PHE A 73 -2.57 19.86 17.04
CA PHE A 73 -2.36 19.55 18.46
C PHE A 73 -3.30 18.44 18.94
N ASN A 74 -2.93 17.74 20.02
CA ASN A 74 -3.74 16.67 20.64
C ASN A 74 -4.19 17.04 22.05
N ALA A 75 -5.26 17.82 22.15
CA ALA A 75 -5.85 18.21 23.43
C ALA A 75 -7.38 18.13 23.38
N CYS A 76 -7.98 17.79 24.52
CA CYS A 76 -9.44 17.70 24.65
C CYS A 76 -10.05 18.95 25.28
N ASN A 77 -9.33 19.61 26.21
CA ASN A 77 -9.87 20.72 26.99
C ASN A 77 -9.21 22.08 26.64
N VAL A 78 -8.41 22.13 25.57
CA VAL A 78 -7.81 23.37 25.08
C VAL A 78 -8.86 24.17 24.32
N ASN A 79 -9.41 25.17 25.01
CA ASN A 79 -10.24 26.20 24.43
C ASN A 79 -10.26 27.36 25.45
N PRO A 80 -9.65 28.52 25.18
CA PRO A 80 -8.97 28.88 23.94
C PRO A 80 -7.58 28.23 23.78
N PHE A 81 -7.05 28.21 22.56
CA PHE A 81 -5.67 27.86 22.25
C PHE A 81 -4.80 29.13 22.32
N ASP A 82 -4.10 29.32 23.44
CA ASP A 82 -3.14 30.40 23.64
C ASP A 82 -1.76 29.95 23.18
N TRP A 83 -1.02 30.80 22.45
CA TRP A 83 0.30 30.45 21.94
C TRP A 83 1.31 31.60 22.06
N LYS A 84 2.58 31.22 22.16
CA LYS A 84 3.74 32.10 22.20
C LYS A 84 4.81 31.54 21.27
N ILE A 85 5.38 32.37 20.41
CA ILE A 85 6.60 32.04 19.67
C ILE A 85 7.81 32.60 20.42
N GLN A 86 8.79 31.74 20.63
CA GLN A 86 10.00 32.03 21.37
C GLN A 86 11.24 31.74 20.53
N LYS A 87 12.28 32.55 20.74
CA LYS A 87 13.65 32.32 20.24
C LYS A 87 14.61 32.70 21.35
N ASP A 88 15.56 31.83 21.66
CA ASP A 88 16.54 32.04 22.74
C ASP A 88 15.91 32.40 24.10
N GLY A 89 14.77 31.77 24.42
CA GLY A 89 14.02 32.00 25.67
C GLY A 89 13.21 33.30 25.72
N LYS A 90 13.34 34.18 24.71
CA LYS A 90 12.56 35.42 24.61
C LYS A 90 11.28 35.19 23.82
N THR A 91 10.16 35.65 24.35
CA THR A 91 8.88 35.64 23.62
C THR A 91 8.89 36.76 22.58
N LEU A 92 8.68 36.40 21.32
CA LEU A 92 8.71 37.31 20.18
C LEU A 92 7.31 37.61 19.65
N LYS A 93 6.39 36.65 19.74
CA LYS A 93 5.00 36.82 19.30
C LYS A 93 4.06 36.00 20.18
N THR A 94 2.83 36.45 20.34
CA THR A 94 1.78 35.73 21.08
C THR A 94 0.45 35.85 20.36
N GLY A 95 -0.46 34.92 20.60
CA GLY A 95 -1.84 35.03 20.16
C GLY A 95 -2.76 34.02 20.81
N THR A 96 -4.05 34.14 20.50
CA THR A 96 -5.11 33.28 21.01
C THR A 96 -6.04 32.93 19.86
N VAL A 97 -6.41 31.65 19.74
CA VAL A 97 -7.35 31.15 18.72
C VAL A 97 -8.40 30.31 19.41
N ILE A 98 -9.66 30.38 18.96
CA ILE A 98 -10.71 29.46 19.41
C ILE A 98 -10.68 28.23 18.50
N PRO A 99 -10.22 27.06 18.99
CA PRO A 99 -10.17 25.86 18.16
C PRO A 99 -11.58 25.34 17.87
N THR A 100 -11.85 25.06 16.59
CA THR A 100 -13.04 24.31 16.15
C THR A 100 -12.74 22.82 15.90
N GLY A 101 -11.49 22.40 16.17
CA GLY A 101 -10.97 21.05 15.96
C GLY A 101 -9.49 20.97 16.37
N PRO A 102 -8.78 19.85 16.09
CA PRO A 102 -7.39 19.63 16.50
C PRO A 102 -6.35 20.42 15.67
N ARG A 103 -6.82 21.43 14.91
CA ARG A 103 -5.98 22.29 14.06
C ARG A 103 -6.43 23.74 14.22
N VAL A 104 -5.47 24.63 14.41
CA VAL A 104 -5.69 26.08 14.44
C VAL A 104 -4.71 26.78 13.50
N ASP A 105 -5.16 27.84 12.86
CA ASP A 105 -4.27 28.69 12.07
C ASP A 105 -3.75 29.84 12.94
N VAL A 106 -2.43 30.05 12.92
CA VAL A 106 -1.75 31.14 13.62
C VAL A 106 -0.99 31.99 12.62
N ASN A 107 -1.04 33.31 12.81
CA ASN A 107 -0.32 34.24 11.94
C ASN A 107 1.01 34.65 12.60
N LEU A 108 2.11 34.31 11.95
CA LEU A 108 3.47 34.50 12.43
C LEU A 108 4.21 35.66 11.73
N SER A 109 3.47 36.55 11.07
CA SER A 109 4.01 37.76 10.42
C SER A 109 4.96 38.58 11.29
N GLY A 110 5.99 39.14 10.65
CA GLY A 110 6.98 39.99 11.32
C GLY A 110 8.02 39.23 12.15
N LEU A 111 8.01 37.90 12.13
CA LEU A 111 9.16 37.10 12.53
C LEU A 111 10.12 36.98 11.32
N ALA A 112 11.38 36.61 11.55
CA ALA A 112 12.35 36.40 10.47
C ALA A 112 12.50 34.90 10.17
N ASP A 113 13.23 34.52 9.12
CA ASP A 113 13.55 33.12 8.86
C ASP A 113 14.42 32.53 9.98
N GLY A 114 14.26 31.23 10.24
CA GLY A 114 15.09 30.43 11.12
C GLY A 114 14.29 29.61 12.13
N GLY A 115 15.01 29.01 13.08
CA GLY A 115 14.42 28.14 14.10
C GLY A 115 13.72 28.91 15.22
N TYR A 116 12.53 28.42 15.58
CA TYR A 116 11.67 28.94 16.65
C TYR A 116 11.10 27.80 17.48
N GLU A 117 10.60 28.14 18.68
CA GLU A 117 9.80 27.25 19.51
C GLU A 117 8.42 27.87 19.74
N MET A 118 7.36 27.11 19.53
CA MET A 118 6.02 27.49 19.96
C MET A 118 5.74 26.89 21.33
N LEU A 119 5.28 27.72 22.27
CA LEU A 119 4.71 27.32 23.54
C LEU A 119 3.20 27.57 23.50
N ALA A 120 2.39 26.52 23.62
CA ALA A 120 0.94 26.61 23.67
C ALA A 120 0.40 26.30 25.06
N THR A 121 -0.63 27.03 25.48
CA THR A 121 -1.33 26.96 26.77
C THR A 121 -2.83 27.18 26.55
N SER A 122 -3.62 27.12 27.63
CA SER A 122 -5.03 27.48 27.60
C SER A 122 -5.43 28.09 28.93
N ALA A 123 -6.28 29.11 28.88
CA ALA A 123 -6.86 29.71 30.08
C ALA A 123 -7.80 28.75 30.84
N ASN A 124 -8.37 27.73 30.19
CA ASN A 124 -9.44 26.90 30.75
C ASN A 124 -9.01 25.49 31.19
N CYS A 125 -7.74 25.12 30.98
CA CYS A 125 -7.20 23.84 31.41
C CYS A 125 -5.78 23.98 31.96
N GLU A 126 -5.31 22.98 32.70
CA GLU A 126 -3.93 22.92 33.20
C GLU A 126 -3.05 22.06 32.29
N GLY A 127 -1.94 22.63 31.82
CA GLY A 127 -0.99 21.96 30.91
C GLY A 127 -0.42 22.90 29.85
N ALA A 128 0.77 22.58 29.33
CA ALA A 128 1.39 23.33 28.25
C ALA A 128 2.06 22.39 27.24
N ALA A 129 2.05 22.78 25.97
CA ALA A 129 2.68 22.04 24.88
C ALA A 129 3.80 22.87 24.23
N ARG A 130 4.87 22.22 23.77
CA ARG A 130 5.98 22.87 23.06
C ARG A 130 6.33 22.14 21.78
N LEU A 131 6.68 22.88 20.73
CA LEU A 131 7.24 22.30 19.51
C LEU A 131 8.20 23.27 18.82
N LYS A 132 9.37 22.76 18.47
CA LYS A 132 10.35 23.48 17.65
C LYS A 132 10.00 23.34 16.17
N PHE A 133 10.14 24.42 15.43
CA PHE A 133 9.84 24.47 14.00
C PHE A 133 10.70 25.56 13.34
N GLU A 134 10.81 25.48 12.02
CA GLU A 134 11.49 26.50 11.23
C GLU A 134 10.44 27.43 10.62
N ILE A 135 10.63 28.74 10.82
CA ILE A 135 9.96 29.74 9.99
C ILE A 135 10.84 29.97 8.77
N SER A 136 10.23 29.91 7.59
CA SER A 136 10.89 30.23 6.33
C SER A 136 9.92 31.08 5.55
N HIS A 137 10.23 32.37 5.48
CA HIS A 137 9.63 33.33 4.55
C HIS A 137 10.28 33.16 3.16
N SER A 138 11.45 32.51 3.08
CA SER A 138 12.05 32.00 1.84
C SER A 138 11.34 30.76 1.27
N ILE A 139 10.14 30.95 0.71
CA ILE A 139 9.91 30.33 -0.61
C ILE A 139 10.79 31.15 -1.53
N SER A 140 11.77 30.56 -2.21
CA SER A 140 12.73 31.28 -3.04
C SER A 140 12.05 32.43 -3.80
N ASP A 141 12.34 33.67 -3.40
CA ASP A 141 12.06 34.88 -4.15
C ASP A 141 12.90 34.85 -5.44
N ARG A 142 12.44 34.05 -6.39
CA ARG A 142 12.37 34.47 -7.78
C ARG A 142 10.90 34.72 -8.02
N THR A 143 10.51 35.97 -7.80
CA THR A 143 9.30 36.62 -8.31
C THR A 143 8.34 35.68 -9.03
N ASN A 144 7.30 35.24 -8.33
CA ASN A 144 5.92 35.26 -8.83
C ASN A 144 5.00 34.99 -7.63
N GLU A 145 4.02 35.86 -7.45
CA GLU A 145 2.80 35.53 -6.72
C GLU A 145 2.29 34.14 -7.18
N GLY A 146 1.90 33.24 -6.25
CA GLY A 146 0.96 32.16 -6.60
C GLY A 146 1.51 30.76 -6.94
N ALA A 147 2.38 30.17 -6.10
CA ALA A 147 2.57 28.72 -6.12
C ALA A 147 1.29 28.01 -5.62
N VAL A 148 0.75 27.07 -6.41
CA VAL A 148 -0.50 26.37 -6.12
C VAL A 148 -0.20 25.10 -5.33
N ARG A 149 -0.71 25.02 -4.10
CA ARG A 149 -0.59 23.82 -3.27
C ARG A 149 -1.53 22.72 -3.74
N LEU A 150 -0.96 21.57 -4.02
CA LEU A 150 -1.70 20.38 -4.42
C LEU A 150 -2.31 19.70 -3.21
N THR A 151 -3.57 19.27 -3.37
CA THR A 151 -4.25 18.42 -2.39
C THR A 151 -4.44 17.04 -3.02
N PRO A 152 -3.95 15.96 -2.39
CA PRO A 152 -4.12 14.63 -2.94
C PRO A 152 -5.59 14.24 -2.98
N LEU A 153 -5.94 13.34 -3.90
CA LEU A 153 -7.26 12.70 -3.90
C LEU A 153 -7.50 12.00 -2.57
N ARG A 154 -8.69 12.21 -2.02
CA ARG A 154 -9.07 11.65 -0.74
C ARG A 154 -9.38 10.16 -0.88
N ASP A 155 -8.79 9.32 -0.02
CA ASP A 155 -9.25 7.94 0.15
C ASP A 155 -10.61 7.96 0.88
N PRO A 156 -11.71 7.49 0.25
CA PRO A 156 -13.04 7.52 0.85
C PRO A 156 -13.18 6.60 2.06
N LEU A 157 -12.24 5.67 2.27
CA LEU A 157 -12.25 4.77 3.42
C LEU A 157 -11.55 5.35 4.65
N LEU A 158 -10.80 6.45 4.49
CA LEU A 158 -10.21 7.14 5.63
C LEU A 158 -11.27 7.99 6.35
N PRO A 159 -11.25 8.01 7.70
CA PRO A 159 -12.21 8.77 8.48
C PRO A 159 -12.14 10.26 8.13
N ASN A 160 -13.29 10.96 8.23
CA ASN A 160 -13.35 12.43 8.09
C ASN A 160 -12.50 13.12 9.17
N GLU A 161 -12.39 12.49 10.35
CA GLU A 161 -11.68 13.00 11.51
C GLU A 161 -10.78 11.91 12.08
N CYS A 162 -9.49 12.20 12.22
CA CYS A 162 -8.55 11.32 12.90
C CYS A 162 -8.63 11.59 14.40
N LYS A 163 -8.89 10.55 15.21
CA LYS A 163 -8.78 10.67 16.67
C LYS A 163 -7.31 10.67 17.07
N SER A 164 -6.99 11.43 18.11
CA SER A 164 -5.69 11.39 18.77
C SER A 164 -5.74 10.56 20.04
N GLY A 165 -4.63 9.94 20.43
CA GLY A 165 -4.52 9.24 21.71
C GLY A 165 -3.32 8.30 21.73
N ASN A 166 -3.23 7.46 22.74
CA ASN A 166 -2.22 6.40 22.81
C ASN A 166 -2.41 5.44 21.64
N TYR A 167 -1.48 5.42 20.70
CA TYR A 167 -1.58 4.57 19.52
C TYR A 167 -1.17 3.13 19.83
N VAL A 168 -1.90 2.19 19.23
CA VAL A 168 -1.66 0.75 19.35
C VAL A 168 -1.63 0.10 17.97
N LEU A 169 -0.89 -1.00 17.87
CA LEU A 169 -0.90 -1.85 16.69
C LEU A 169 -2.14 -2.75 16.74
N ARG A 170 -2.96 -2.69 15.70
CA ARG A 170 -4.13 -3.54 15.51
C ARG A 170 -3.90 -4.49 14.36
N TYR A 171 -3.55 -5.72 14.67
CA TYR A 171 -3.23 -6.73 13.68
C TYR A 171 -4.48 -7.22 12.94
N VAL A 172 -4.27 -7.54 11.66
CA VAL A 172 -5.23 -8.10 10.73
C VAL A 172 -4.71 -9.47 10.32
N GLU A 173 -5.61 -10.47 10.28
CA GLU A 173 -5.29 -11.85 9.92
C GLU A 173 -4.32 -12.56 10.87
N SER A 174 -3.08 -12.12 11.01
CA SER A 174 -2.02 -12.76 11.80
C SER A 174 -1.71 -12.03 13.11
N ARG A 175 -0.95 -12.67 14.01
CA ARG A 175 -0.42 -12.07 15.24
C ARG A 175 1.11 -12.17 15.26
N PRO A 176 1.80 -11.30 16.02
CA PRO A 176 3.22 -11.45 16.33
C PRO A 176 3.61 -12.85 16.80
N ASP A 177 4.84 -13.25 16.50
CA ASP A 177 5.45 -14.51 16.93
C ASP A 177 6.88 -14.27 17.44
N ASP A 178 7.60 -15.35 17.81
CA ASP A 178 8.98 -15.26 18.30
C ASP A 178 9.97 -14.72 17.27
N HIS A 179 9.61 -14.78 15.99
CA HIS A 179 10.43 -14.36 14.88
C HIS A 179 10.14 -12.92 14.46
N LEU A 180 8.90 -12.44 14.54
CA LEU A 180 8.50 -11.08 14.20
C LEU A 180 7.54 -10.54 15.26
N ASP A 181 8.06 -9.66 16.11
CA ASP A 181 7.32 -9.05 17.22
C ASP A 181 7.45 -7.53 17.18
N LEU A 182 6.35 -6.84 16.85
CA LEU A 182 6.39 -5.41 16.56
C LEU A 182 6.06 -4.59 17.80
N LYS A 183 6.92 -3.60 18.07
CA LYS A 183 6.75 -2.59 19.11
C LYS A 183 6.57 -1.22 18.49
N ILE A 184 5.62 -0.45 19.02
CA ILE A 184 5.46 0.97 18.74
C ILE A 184 5.99 1.82 19.88
N GLU A 185 6.66 2.92 19.54
CA GLU A 185 7.12 3.94 20.48
C GLU A 185 6.76 5.33 19.94
N GLU A 186 6.30 6.23 20.82
CA GLU A 186 6.08 7.64 20.47
C GLU A 186 7.23 8.50 21.01
N ARG A 187 7.87 9.27 20.14
CA ARG A 187 8.88 10.27 20.53
C ARG A 187 8.62 11.58 19.79
N ASN A 188 8.49 12.67 20.55
CA ASN A 188 8.25 14.02 20.01
C ASN A 188 7.04 14.07 19.05
N GLY A 189 5.94 13.36 19.38
CA GLY A 189 4.72 13.31 18.56
C GLY A 189 4.82 12.46 17.29
N GLN A 190 5.97 11.84 17.00
CA GLN A 190 6.15 10.90 15.91
C GLN A 190 6.13 9.46 16.43
N LEU A 191 5.39 8.59 15.74
CA LEU A 191 5.35 7.17 16.02
C LEU A 191 6.48 6.44 15.29
N TYR A 192 7.09 5.49 15.98
CA TYR A 192 8.18 4.67 15.51
C TYR A 192 7.87 3.19 15.71
N LEU A 193 8.24 2.38 14.73
CA LEU A 193 8.08 0.93 14.70
C LEU A 193 9.45 0.26 14.82
N SER A 194 9.53 -0.77 15.65
CA SER A 194 10.69 -1.66 15.74
C SER A 194 10.25 -3.12 15.82
N ASP A 195 11.03 -4.02 15.25
CA ASP A 195 10.93 -5.46 15.52
C ASP A 195 11.82 -5.82 16.72
N VAL A 196 11.24 -6.48 17.71
CA VAL A 196 11.91 -7.05 18.90
C VAL A 196 11.96 -8.59 18.86
N GLY A 197 11.43 -9.20 17.78
CA GLY A 197 11.49 -10.62 17.53
C GLY A 197 12.91 -11.11 17.23
N THR A 198 13.10 -12.42 17.34
CA THR A 198 14.38 -13.08 17.07
C THR A 198 14.63 -13.22 15.57
N SER A 199 15.89 -13.10 15.16
CA SER A 199 16.32 -13.43 13.80
C SER A 199 17.27 -14.63 13.85
N LEU A 200 17.31 -15.40 12.77
CA LEU A 200 18.45 -16.28 12.51
C LEU A 200 19.71 -15.44 12.20
N GLN A 201 20.79 -16.05 11.70
CA GLN A 201 22.05 -15.36 11.42
C GLN A 201 21.87 -14.05 10.63
N SER A 202 21.05 -14.06 9.58
CA SER A 202 20.74 -12.87 8.78
C SER A 202 19.24 -12.70 8.59
N ALA A 203 18.78 -11.46 8.42
CA ALA A 203 17.39 -11.14 8.15
C ALA A 203 17.23 -10.14 6.99
N ASN A 204 16.02 -10.06 6.45
CA ASN A 204 15.60 -9.05 5.49
C ASN A 204 14.16 -8.62 5.79
N TYR A 205 13.91 -7.31 5.76
CA TYR A 205 12.61 -6.71 5.99
C TYR A 205 12.09 -6.01 4.74
N THR A 206 10.77 -6.11 4.58
CA THR A 206 9.99 -5.16 3.80
C THR A 206 8.92 -4.54 4.67
N LEU A 207 8.72 -3.23 4.52
CA LEU A 207 7.63 -2.45 5.11
C LEU A 207 6.84 -1.84 3.95
N ASN A 208 5.57 -2.19 3.76
CA ASN A 208 4.76 -1.76 2.62
C ASN A 208 5.45 -1.93 1.25
N GLY A 209 6.18 -3.05 1.10
CA GLY A 209 6.97 -3.34 -0.11
C GLY A 209 8.12 -2.37 -0.35
N TRP A 210 8.55 -1.65 0.68
CA TRP A 210 9.80 -0.91 0.70
C TRP A 210 10.82 -1.67 1.55
N SER A 211 12.02 -1.84 1.00
CA SER A 211 13.21 -2.28 1.74
C SER A 211 14.19 -1.12 1.89
N ASP A 212 14.84 -1.05 3.05
CA ASP A 212 15.85 -0.04 3.33
C ASP A 212 17.10 -0.23 2.44
N PRO A 213 17.42 0.74 1.55
CA PRO A 213 18.61 0.66 0.72
C PRO A 213 19.90 0.73 1.54
N GLU A 214 19.87 1.23 2.77
CA GLU A 214 21.05 1.34 3.64
C GLU A 214 21.23 0.07 4.48
N ASN A 215 20.14 -0.50 4.97
CA ASN A 215 20.18 -1.69 5.81
C ASN A 215 18.84 -2.43 5.83
N ALA A 216 18.59 -3.29 4.84
CA ALA A 216 17.38 -4.09 4.78
C ALA A 216 17.29 -5.18 5.88
N GLY A 217 18.35 -5.40 6.68
CA GLY A 217 18.41 -6.45 7.70
C GLY A 217 17.86 -6.07 9.06
N LYS A 218 17.35 -4.84 9.23
CA LYS A 218 16.75 -4.38 10.49
C LYS A 218 15.49 -3.56 10.25
N LEU A 219 14.52 -3.72 11.13
CA LEU A 219 13.38 -2.82 11.29
C LEU A 219 13.49 -2.17 12.67
N GLU A 220 14.10 -0.99 12.74
CA GLU A 220 14.40 -0.32 14.01
C GLU A 220 14.11 1.17 13.89
N ASN A 221 13.20 1.66 14.76
CA ASN A 221 12.82 3.06 14.84
C ASN A 221 12.35 3.63 13.49
N GLU A 222 11.60 2.85 12.71
CA GLU A 222 11.05 3.33 11.45
C GLU A 222 9.80 4.16 11.71
N ALA A 223 9.76 5.38 11.17
CA ALA A 223 8.62 6.27 11.36
C ALA A 223 7.35 5.68 10.73
N ILE A 224 6.23 5.74 11.43
CA ILE A 224 4.92 5.29 10.94
C ILE A 224 3.85 6.35 11.18
N GLN A 225 2.74 6.28 10.45
CA GLN A 225 1.63 7.22 10.51
C GLN A 225 0.37 6.54 11.05
N PRO A 226 -0.44 7.26 11.86
CA PRO A 226 -1.78 6.83 12.21
C PRO A 226 -2.67 6.52 11.01
N TYR A 227 -3.69 5.68 11.21
CA TYR A 227 -4.71 5.32 10.22
C TYR A 227 -4.17 4.75 8.90
N THR A 228 -2.93 4.25 8.92
CA THR A 228 -2.27 3.64 7.77
C THR A 228 -2.21 2.13 7.94
N LEU A 229 -2.54 1.40 6.88
CA LEU A 229 -2.28 -0.03 6.80
C LEU A 229 -0.80 -0.24 6.54
N TYR A 230 -0.16 -1.00 7.43
CA TYR A 230 1.19 -1.48 7.26
C TYR A 230 1.20 -2.98 7.02
N HIS A 231 2.08 -3.38 6.12
CA HIS A 231 2.43 -4.75 5.81
C HIS A 231 3.92 -4.92 6.06
N VAL A 232 4.29 -5.81 6.99
CA VAL A 232 5.68 -6.15 7.29
C VAL A 232 5.93 -7.60 6.93
N VAL A 233 6.97 -7.84 6.13
CA VAL A 233 7.49 -9.19 5.88
C VAL A 233 8.92 -9.25 6.42
N LYS A 234 9.20 -10.29 7.20
CA LYS A 234 10.54 -10.64 7.67
C LYS A 234 10.93 -12.00 7.13
N TYR A 235 12.07 -12.06 6.47
CA TYR A 235 12.76 -13.31 6.15
C TYR A 235 14.01 -13.41 7.02
N SER A 236 14.33 -14.59 7.55
CA SER A 236 15.62 -14.84 8.17
C SER A 236 16.18 -16.20 7.80
N ILE A 237 17.50 -16.31 7.77
CA ILE A 237 18.22 -17.52 7.37
C ILE A 237 19.46 -17.70 8.25
N ASP A 238 19.78 -18.95 8.56
CA ASP A 238 21.01 -19.34 9.25
C ASP A 238 22.20 -19.42 8.26
N ALA A 239 22.39 -18.35 7.49
CA ALA A 239 23.45 -18.13 6.52
C ALA A 239 23.54 -16.61 6.20
N PRO A 240 24.54 -16.15 5.43
CA PRO A 240 24.50 -14.81 4.83
C PRO A 240 23.26 -14.63 3.96
N ILE A 241 22.59 -13.47 4.03
CA ILE A 241 21.33 -13.23 3.31
C ILE A 241 21.47 -13.32 1.78
N ARG A 242 22.66 -13.10 1.23
CA ARG A 242 22.94 -13.30 -0.21
C ARG A 242 22.78 -14.76 -0.67
N ASP A 243 22.85 -15.70 0.26
CA ASP A 243 22.68 -17.13 0.00
C ASP A 243 21.21 -17.58 0.15
N TRP A 244 20.29 -16.63 0.36
CA TRP A 244 18.84 -16.87 0.46
C TRP A 244 18.25 -17.62 -0.74
N TRP A 245 18.69 -17.32 -1.96
CA TRP A 245 18.25 -18.06 -3.14
C TRP A 245 18.65 -19.53 -3.07
N ARG A 246 19.76 -19.89 -2.41
CA ARG A 246 20.17 -21.29 -2.22
C ARG A 246 19.24 -22.01 -1.26
N SER A 247 18.73 -21.35 -0.22
CA SER A 247 17.77 -21.98 0.70
C SER A 247 16.40 -22.24 0.08
N MET A 248 16.03 -21.53 -0.99
CA MET A 248 14.78 -21.81 -1.72
C MET A 248 14.80 -23.17 -2.42
N TYR A 249 15.96 -23.55 -2.95
CA TYR A 249 16.12 -24.74 -3.79
C TYR A 249 16.90 -25.87 -3.12
N ALA A 250 17.56 -25.62 -1.98
CA ALA A 250 18.34 -26.62 -1.25
C ALA A 250 17.81 -26.81 0.18
N PRO A 251 17.50 -28.06 0.60
CA PRO A 251 16.95 -28.37 1.93
C PRO A 251 17.95 -28.21 3.10
N ARG A 252 19.08 -27.51 2.91
CA ARG A 252 20.21 -27.50 3.85
C ARG A 252 20.28 -26.28 4.79
N ALA A 253 19.66 -25.16 4.45
CA ALA A 253 19.73 -23.95 5.28
C ALA A 253 18.42 -23.75 6.04
N ASN A 254 18.52 -23.59 7.37
CA ASN A 254 17.37 -23.25 8.21
C ASN A 254 16.91 -21.82 7.85
N ALA A 255 15.67 -21.67 7.42
CA ALA A 255 15.09 -20.40 7.03
C ALA A 255 13.70 -20.22 7.67
N LYS A 256 13.42 -19.00 8.12
CA LYS A 256 12.15 -18.59 8.70
C LYS A 256 11.56 -17.41 7.92
N ARG A 257 10.23 -17.32 7.95
CA ARG A 257 9.49 -16.17 7.43
C ARG A 257 8.31 -15.86 8.34
N SER A 258 8.07 -14.58 8.57
CA SER A 258 6.86 -14.05 9.20
C SER A 258 6.31 -12.85 8.42
N GLU A 259 4.99 -12.67 8.49
CA GLU A 259 4.23 -11.66 7.76
C GLU A 259 3.11 -11.12 8.65
N LEU A 260 3.06 -9.80 8.81
CA LEU A 260 2.08 -9.11 9.63
C LEU A 260 1.41 -7.97 8.85
N PHE A 261 0.09 -7.90 8.96
CA PHE A 261 -0.72 -6.77 8.52
C PHE A 261 -1.26 -6.07 9.77
N PHE A 262 -1.16 -4.75 9.85
CA PHE A 262 -1.69 -4.01 10.99
C PHE A 262 -2.03 -2.58 10.66
N TYR A 263 -2.95 -2.02 11.45
CA TYR A 263 -3.23 -0.59 11.50
C TYR A 263 -2.61 0.02 12.74
N VAL A 264 -2.22 1.29 12.61
CA VAL A 264 -1.85 2.14 13.73
C VAL A 264 -3.04 3.02 14.08
N VAL A 265 -3.74 2.73 15.17
CA VAL A 265 -4.94 3.47 15.58
C VAL A 265 -4.90 3.82 17.06
N PRO A 266 -5.60 4.88 17.50
CA PRO A 266 -5.75 5.18 18.92
C PRO A 266 -6.37 4.00 19.68
N GLN A 267 -5.94 3.78 20.92
CA GLN A 267 -6.46 2.71 21.77
C GLN A 267 -7.97 2.82 22.01
N SER A 268 -8.50 4.04 22.03
CA SER A 268 -9.93 4.37 22.16
C SER A 268 -10.74 4.12 20.88
N GLU A 269 -10.08 3.83 19.75
CA GLU A 269 -10.77 3.47 18.53
C GLU A 269 -11.36 2.08 18.67
N ASN A 270 -12.69 1.99 18.54
CA ASN A 270 -13.38 0.71 18.48
C ASN A 270 -12.91 -0.04 17.23
N TRP A 271 -12.13 -1.10 17.45
CA TRP A 271 -11.55 -1.92 16.39
C TRP A 271 -12.07 -3.35 16.51
N ASN A 272 -12.71 -3.86 15.45
CA ASN A 272 -12.97 -5.29 15.32
C ASN A 272 -12.23 -5.83 14.09
N PRO A 273 -11.27 -6.76 14.26
CA PRO A 273 -10.57 -7.42 13.14
C PRO A 273 -11.48 -8.29 12.26
N ALA A 274 -12.75 -8.51 12.63
CA ALA A 274 -13.74 -9.33 11.92
C ALA A 274 -15.04 -8.59 11.50
N GLY A 275 -15.08 -7.26 11.65
CA GLY A 275 -16.07 -6.43 10.94
C GLY A 275 -17.37 -6.05 11.65
N ASP A 276 -17.49 -6.14 12.98
CA ASP A 276 -18.63 -5.51 13.69
C ASP A 276 -18.36 -4.05 14.11
N SER A 277 -17.19 -3.49 13.78
CA SER A 277 -16.96 -2.05 13.85
C SER A 277 -17.32 -1.41 12.52
N ASN A 278 -17.67 -0.12 12.54
CA ASN A 278 -17.74 0.75 11.36
C ASN A 278 -16.39 0.86 10.62
N ASN A 279 -15.48 -0.12 10.70
CA ASN A 279 -14.22 -0.20 9.99
C ASN A 279 -14.01 -1.63 9.45
N PRO A 280 -14.04 -1.83 8.12
CA PRO A 280 -14.15 -3.16 7.53
C PRO A 280 -12.80 -3.68 7.03
N ILE A 281 -12.24 -4.67 7.71
CA ILE A 281 -11.15 -5.50 7.16
C ILE A 281 -11.45 -6.92 7.58
N GLY A 282 -11.43 -7.85 6.62
CA GLY A 282 -11.83 -9.25 6.80
C GLY A 282 -13.24 -9.59 6.32
N ARG A 283 -14.00 -8.63 5.76
CA ARG A 283 -15.20 -8.89 4.95
C ARG A 283 -15.14 -8.14 3.61
N PRO A 284 -15.76 -8.66 2.54
CA PRO A 284 -16.17 -7.89 1.35
C PRO A 284 -16.94 -6.59 1.68
N ALA A 285 -17.46 -6.44 2.90
CA ALA A 285 -18.04 -5.20 3.41
C ALA A 285 -17.08 -3.99 3.42
N ALA A 286 -15.77 -4.16 3.15
CA ALA A 286 -14.89 -3.04 2.85
C ALA A 286 -15.27 -2.27 1.60
N PHE A 287 -15.93 -2.94 0.65
CA PHE A 287 -16.57 -2.27 -0.46
C PHE A 287 -17.82 -1.54 -0.07
N ALA A 288 -18.58 -1.93 0.96
CA ALA A 288 -19.86 -1.27 1.29
C ALA A 288 -19.73 0.25 1.51
N LYS A 289 -18.52 0.76 1.75
CA LYS A 289 -18.18 2.17 1.88
C LYS A 289 -17.62 2.84 0.63
N ILE A 290 -17.17 2.08 -0.37
CA ILE A 290 -16.73 2.65 -1.64
C ILE A 290 -17.96 3.15 -2.39
N PRO A 291 -18.02 4.46 -2.71
CA PRO A 291 -19.13 5.03 -3.48
C PRO A 291 -19.33 4.31 -4.81
N ALA A 292 -20.56 4.30 -5.30
CA ALA A 292 -20.83 3.78 -6.63
C ALA A 292 -20.00 4.54 -7.68
N PHE A 293 -19.44 3.82 -8.64
CA PHE A 293 -18.62 4.40 -9.70
C PHE A 293 -18.80 3.65 -11.01
N LYS A 294 -18.28 4.20 -12.11
CA LYS A 294 -18.21 3.51 -13.40
C LYS A 294 -16.94 3.86 -14.14
N LEU A 295 -16.39 2.88 -14.85
CA LEU A 295 -15.32 3.08 -15.82
C LEU A 295 -15.93 3.32 -17.21
N LYS A 296 -15.42 4.32 -17.95
CA LYS A 296 -15.90 4.68 -19.29
C LYS A 296 -15.25 3.82 -20.37
N ASN A 297 -13.91 3.83 -20.40
CA ASN A 297 -13.09 3.19 -21.43
C ASN A 297 -12.22 2.06 -20.87
N ARG A 298 -12.48 1.64 -19.64
CA ARG A 298 -11.72 0.60 -18.92
C ARG A 298 -12.69 -0.44 -18.39
N VAL A 299 -12.19 -1.65 -18.20
CA VAL A 299 -12.96 -2.79 -17.72
C VAL A 299 -12.15 -3.52 -16.67
N TYR A 300 -12.80 -3.94 -15.57
CA TYR A 300 -12.13 -4.67 -14.52
C TYR A 300 -13.01 -5.75 -13.88
N GLY A 301 -12.36 -6.75 -13.26
CA GLY A 301 -13.07 -7.80 -12.56
C GLY A 301 -12.17 -8.95 -12.08
N PHE A 302 -12.82 -10.00 -11.61
CA PHE A 302 -12.21 -11.06 -10.79
C PHE A 302 -12.73 -12.44 -11.23
N GLU A 303 -11.95 -13.49 -11.01
CA GLU A 303 -12.43 -14.89 -11.09
C GLU A 303 -13.26 -15.31 -9.86
N TYR A 304 -13.40 -14.43 -8.87
CA TYR A 304 -14.18 -14.68 -7.66
C TYR A 304 -15.70 -14.58 -7.91
N ASP A 305 -16.43 -15.63 -7.55
CA ASP A 305 -17.89 -15.65 -7.56
C ASP A 305 -18.41 -15.02 -6.25
N PHE A 306 -18.79 -13.74 -6.30
CA PHE A 306 -19.30 -12.95 -5.17
C PHE A 306 -20.70 -13.41 -4.70
N LYS A 307 -20.85 -14.69 -4.35
CA LYS A 307 -22.13 -15.31 -3.95
C LYS A 307 -22.77 -14.66 -2.73
N ASP A 308 -21.96 -14.03 -1.88
CA ASP A 308 -22.40 -13.36 -0.66
C ASP A 308 -22.77 -11.88 -0.87
N GLU A 309 -22.63 -11.34 -2.09
CA GLU A 309 -22.96 -9.95 -2.41
C GLU A 309 -24.23 -9.83 -3.27
N SER A 310 -24.98 -8.74 -3.05
CA SER A 310 -26.17 -8.46 -3.85
C SER A 310 -25.80 -8.04 -5.27
N GLY A 311 -26.64 -8.39 -6.25
CA GLY A 311 -26.46 -7.91 -7.63
C GLY A 311 -26.38 -6.38 -7.71
N ALA A 312 -27.17 -5.66 -6.92
CA ALA A 312 -27.12 -4.20 -6.86
C ALA A 312 -25.75 -3.67 -6.40
N ARG A 313 -25.17 -4.26 -5.35
CA ARG A 313 -23.83 -3.88 -4.86
C ARG A 313 -22.76 -4.13 -5.92
N LEU A 314 -22.83 -5.27 -6.61
CA LEU A 314 -21.91 -5.60 -7.68
C LEU A 314 -22.05 -4.66 -8.89
N ASP A 315 -23.25 -4.13 -9.16
CA ASP A 315 -23.47 -3.09 -10.18
C ASP A 315 -22.94 -1.72 -9.73
N ASP A 316 -23.11 -1.34 -8.47
CA ASP A 316 -22.56 -0.10 -7.92
C ASP A 316 -21.04 -0.05 -8.00
N LEU A 317 -20.40 -1.20 -7.81
CA LEU A 317 -18.96 -1.36 -7.97
C LEU A 317 -18.53 -1.42 -9.43
N ASP A 318 -19.44 -1.54 -10.39
CA ASP A 318 -19.11 -1.72 -11.80
C ASP A 318 -18.21 -2.95 -12.06
N ILE A 319 -18.42 -4.03 -11.29
CA ILE A 319 -17.72 -5.31 -11.52
C ILE A 319 -18.33 -5.96 -12.77
N THR A 320 -17.50 -6.08 -13.81
CA THR A 320 -17.98 -6.44 -15.16
C THR A 320 -17.70 -7.90 -15.54
N PHE A 321 -16.53 -8.45 -15.20
CA PHE A 321 -16.16 -9.83 -15.56
C PHE A 321 -16.90 -10.89 -14.74
N ASN A 322 -17.12 -12.06 -15.36
CA ASN A 322 -17.62 -13.29 -14.74
C ASN A 322 -19.03 -13.24 -14.12
N ARG A 323 -19.73 -12.10 -14.21
CA ARG A 323 -21.06 -11.93 -13.63
C ARG A 323 -22.21 -12.03 -14.63
N LYS A 324 -22.04 -11.54 -15.87
CA LYS A 324 -23.11 -11.48 -16.89
C LYS A 324 -22.89 -12.57 -17.93
N GLN A 325 -23.96 -13.24 -18.36
CA GLN A 325 -23.90 -14.23 -19.44
C GLN A 325 -23.32 -13.58 -20.71
N GLY A 326 -22.33 -14.24 -21.34
CA GLY A 326 -21.57 -13.68 -22.47
C GLY A 326 -20.55 -12.60 -22.09
N LYS A 327 -20.31 -12.38 -20.79
CA LYS A 327 -19.26 -11.50 -20.25
C LYS A 327 -18.30 -12.22 -19.30
N LYS A 328 -18.10 -13.52 -19.50
CA LYS A 328 -17.15 -14.27 -18.67
C LYS A 328 -15.74 -14.13 -19.22
N HIS A 329 -14.80 -14.33 -18.33
CA HIS A 329 -13.42 -14.63 -18.67
C HIS A 329 -13.30 -16.15 -18.71
N LEU A 330 -12.80 -16.68 -19.82
CA LEU A 330 -12.58 -18.11 -20.01
C LEU A 330 -11.10 -18.38 -20.00
N LYS A 331 -10.65 -19.11 -18.98
CA LYS A 331 -9.31 -19.69 -18.97
C LYS A 331 -9.35 -21.06 -19.63
N LEU A 332 -8.69 -21.18 -20.78
CA LEU A 332 -8.57 -22.41 -21.54
C LEU A 332 -7.38 -23.20 -21.05
N TYR A 333 -7.66 -24.19 -20.21
CA TYR A 333 -6.70 -25.23 -19.85
C TYR A 333 -6.53 -26.24 -20.98
N SER A 334 -5.48 -27.05 -20.87
CA SER A 334 -5.11 -28.07 -21.88
C SER A 334 -6.25 -29.03 -22.25
N GLY A 335 -7.24 -29.26 -21.39
CA GLY A 335 -8.41 -30.09 -21.71
C GLY A 335 -9.14 -29.69 -23.01
N TYR A 336 -9.42 -28.39 -23.22
CA TYR A 336 -10.15 -27.93 -24.42
C TYR A 336 -9.38 -28.21 -25.71
N LEU A 337 -8.07 -27.94 -25.69
CA LEU A 337 -7.22 -28.23 -26.83
C LEU A 337 -7.08 -29.75 -27.03
N SER A 338 -6.91 -30.52 -25.95
CA SER A 338 -6.78 -31.98 -26.00
C SER A 338 -8.02 -32.62 -26.65
N ASP A 339 -9.21 -32.18 -26.24
CA ASP A 339 -10.48 -32.68 -26.76
C ASP A 339 -10.68 -32.33 -28.24
N TYR A 340 -10.18 -31.17 -28.69
CA TYR A 340 -10.17 -30.81 -30.10
C TYR A 340 -9.17 -31.67 -30.89
N LEU A 341 -7.91 -31.74 -30.45
CA LEU A 341 -6.85 -32.50 -31.14
C LEU A 341 -7.17 -33.99 -31.25
N ARG A 342 -7.84 -34.58 -30.26
CA ARG A 342 -8.28 -35.99 -30.28
C ARG A 342 -9.39 -36.27 -31.30
N LYS A 343 -10.11 -35.26 -31.77
CA LYS A 343 -11.15 -35.40 -32.80
C LYS A 343 -10.60 -35.29 -34.22
N LEU A 344 -9.36 -34.84 -34.38
CA LEU A 344 -8.72 -34.75 -35.69
C LEU A 344 -8.41 -36.15 -36.24
N PRO A 345 -8.53 -36.36 -37.56
CA PRO A 345 -8.28 -37.67 -38.18
C PRO A 345 -6.82 -38.12 -38.08
N VAL A 346 -5.89 -37.17 -37.88
CA VAL A 346 -4.45 -37.43 -37.72
C VAL A 346 -3.99 -36.75 -36.42
N ARG A 347 -3.31 -37.52 -35.57
CA ARG A 347 -2.72 -37.01 -34.33
C ARG A 347 -1.55 -36.09 -34.66
N LYS A 348 -1.61 -34.84 -34.19
CA LYS A 348 -0.57 -33.81 -34.37
C LYS A 348 -0.67 -32.74 -33.28
N GLY A 349 0.43 -32.05 -33.02
CA GLY A 349 0.49 -30.95 -32.05
C GLY A 349 -0.23 -29.70 -32.55
N PHE A 350 -0.41 -28.73 -31.66
CA PHE A 350 -1.04 -27.44 -31.98
C PHE A 350 -0.28 -26.67 -33.07
N GLU A 351 1.06 -26.74 -33.05
CA GLU A 351 1.95 -26.13 -34.03
C GLU A 351 1.79 -26.71 -35.45
N ASP A 352 1.30 -27.93 -35.57
CA ASP A 352 1.11 -28.63 -36.86
C ASP A 352 -0.29 -28.43 -37.45
N LEU A 353 -1.16 -27.66 -36.78
CA LEU A 353 -2.48 -27.35 -37.30
C LEU A 353 -2.40 -26.49 -38.57
N THR A 354 -3.27 -26.83 -39.52
CA THR A 354 -3.56 -25.99 -40.68
C THR A 354 -4.38 -24.76 -40.24
N GLU A 355 -4.41 -23.73 -41.08
CA GLU A 355 -5.19 -22.52 -40.80
C GLU A 355 -6.68 -22.82 -40.59
N SER A 356 -7.27 -23.69 -41.42
CA SER A 356 -8.66 -24.13 -41.26
C SER A 356 -8.88 -24.84 -39.92
N GLU A 357 -7.94 -25.68 -39.48
CA GLU A 357 -8.05 -26.36 -38.19
C GLU A 357 -7.87 -25.39 -37.01
N CYS A 358 -7.07 -24.34 -37.14
CA CYS A 358 -7.01 -23.26 -36.14
C CYS A 358 -8.35 -22.51 -36.05
N ILE A 359 -8.96 -22.18 -37.20
CA ILE A 359 -10.27 -21.52 -37.26
C ILE A 359 -11.36 -22.41 -36.67
N ASP A 360 -11.35 -23.71 -36.99
CA ASP A 360 -12.31 -24.68 -36.47
C ASP A 360 -12.16 -24.87 -34.96
N PHE A 361 -10.92 -24.95 -34.45
CA PHE A 361 -10.66 -24.94 -33.01
C PHE A 361 -11.25 -23.69 -32.38
N ALA A 362 -10.93 -22.51 -32.91
CA ALA A 362 -11.45 -21.24 -32.41
C ALA A 362 -12.98 -21.23 -32.41
N ASN A 363 -13.64 -21.68 -33.48
CA ASN A 363 -15.10 -21.76 -33.59
C ASN A 363 -15.73 -22.75 -32.59
N SER A 364 -15.02 -23.81 -32.21
CA SER A 364 -15.49 -24.81 -31.24
C SER A 364 -15.53 -24.28 -29.81
N LEU A 365 -14.75 -23.23 -29.51
CA LEU A 365 -14.72 -22.60 -28.20
C LEU A 365 -15.98 -21.75 -27.96
N PRO A 366 -16.52 -21.73 -26.73
CA PRO A 366 -17.60 -20.81 -26.39
C PRO A 366 -17.13 -19.37 -26.56
N ILE A 367 -18.04 -18.50 -27.01
CA ILE A 367 -17.74 -17.08 -27.12
C ILE A 367 -17.96 -16.41 -25.77
N GLU A 368 -16.87 -15.90 -25.22
CA GLU A 368 -16.82 -15.17 -23.96
C GLU A 368 -16.20 -13.79 -24.18
N LEU A 369 -16.33 -12.86 -23.24
CA LEU A 369 -15.81 -11.49 -23.43
C LEU A 369 -14.28 -11.49 -23.48
N ILE A 370 -13.64 -12.36 -22.70
CA ILE A 370 -12.19 -12.55 -22.69
C ILE A 370 -11.86 -14.04 -22.66
N VAL A 371 -10.89 -14.48 -23.46
CA VAL A 371 -10.38 -15.84 -23.51
C VAL A 371 -8.87 -15.83 -23.26
N ALA A 372 -8.41 -16.47 -22.19
CA ALA A 372 -7.00 -16.62 -21.85
C ALA A 372 -6.56 -18.06 -22.13
N PHE A 373 -5.54 -18.27 -22.95
CA PHE A 373 -4.97 -19.60 -23.19
C PHE A 373 -3.90 -19.90 -22.16
N ASP A 374 -4.17 -20.74 -21.17
CA ASP A 374 -3.18 -21.24 -20.21
C ASP A 374 -3.00 -22.74 -20.40
N ILE A 375 -2.28 -23.10 -21.46
CA ILE A 375 -2.26 -24.47 -21.94
C ILE A 375 -1.11 -25.23 -21.30
N GLU A 376 -1.31 -25.72 -20.08
CA GLU A 376 -0.34 -26.58 -19.41
C GLU A 376 -0.70 -28.06 -19.64
N PRO A 377 -0.06 -28.76 -20.59
CA PRO A 377 -0.31 -30.19 -20.79
C PRO A 377 0.19 -30.97 -19.56
N GLY A 378 -0.69 -31.79 -19.00
CA GLY A 378 -0.29 -32.76 -17.97
C GLY A 378 0.64 -33.84 -18.53
N GLN A 379 1.20 -34.64 -17.62
CA GLN A 379 2.11 -35.74 -17.98
C GLN A 379 1.48 -36.68 -19.03
N GLY A 380 2.21 -36.96 -20.11
CA GLY A 380 1.75 -37.77 -21.25
C GLY A 380 0.95 -37.02 -22.33
N SER A 381 0.72 -35.72 -22.14
CA SER A 381 0.06 -34.83 -23.12
C SER A 381 0.99 -33.76 -23.69
N GLU A 382 2.30 -33.86 -23.44
CA GLU A 382 3.31 -32.88 -23.85
C GLU A 382 3.39 -32.74 -25.39
N TRP A 383 3.03 -33.80 -26.12
CA TRP A 383 2.91 -33.79 -27.59
C TRP A 383 1.91 -32.77 -28.13
N MET A 384 0.99 -32.26 -27.29
CA MET A 384 -0.07 -31.35 -27.74
C MET A 384 0.47 -29.98 -28.13
N ILE A 385 1.57 -29.54 -27.53
CA ILE A 385 2.14 -28.23 -27.78
C ILE A 385 3.65 -28.32 -27.77
N ASN A 386 4.26 -27.86 -28.85
CA ASN A 386 5.64 -27.42 -28.86
C ASN A 386 5.70 -25.88 -28.94
N TYR A 387 6.04 -25.22 -27.82
CA TYR A 387 6.17 -23.76 -27.75
C TYR A 387 7.27 -23.19 -28.64
N ASP A 388 8.32 -23.98 -28.90
CA ASP A 388 9.41 -23.61 -29.80
C ASP A 388 9.12 -24.02 -31.26
N GLY A 389 7.95 -24.60 -31.51
CA GLY A 389 7.52 -24.97 -32.86
C GLY A 389 7.42 -23.73 -33.76
N PRO A 390 7.93 -23.79 -35.01
CA PRO A 390 8.01 -22.62 -35.90
C PRO A 390 6.65 -22.00 -36.22
N ASN A 391 5.58 -22.78 -36.12
CA ASN A 391 4.21 -22.38 -36.41
C ASN A 391 3.37 -22.07 -35.17
N PHE A 392 3.88 -22.26 -33.95
CA PHE A 392 3.12 -22.07 -32.72
C PHE A 392 2.53 -20.66 -32.62
N GLY A 393 3.37 -19.63 -32.77
CA GLY A 393 2.94 -18.22 -32.72
C GLY A 393 1.94 -17.85 -33.82
N ARG A 394 2.15 -18.35 -35.05
CA ARG A 394 1.22 -18.19 -36.18
C ARG A 394 -0.15 -18.76 -35.85
N ASN A 395 -0.19 -20.03 -35.43
CA ASN A 395 -1.42 -20.74 -35.11
C ASN A 395 -2.16 -20.07 -33.95
N MET A 396 -1.42 -19.60 -32.94
CA MET A 396 -2.03 -18.87 -31.83
C MET A 396 -2.70 -17.58 -32.28
N GLY A 397 -2.03 -16.80 -33.12
CA GLY A 397 -2.63 -15.57 -33.59
C GLY A 397 -3.82 -15.79 -34.53
N ILE A 398 -3.85 -16.86 -35.35
CA ILE A 398 -5.05 -17.24 -36.12
C ILE A 398 -6.23 -17.52 -35.19
N VAL A 399 -6.02 -18.31 -34.13
CA VAL A 399 -7.07 -18.63 -33.15
C VAL A 399 -7.56 -17.37 -32.45
N ILE A 400 -6.65 -16.51 -32.00
CA ILE A 400 -6.97 -15.25 -31.32
C ILE A 400 -7.73 -14.29 -32.24
N GLU A 401 -7.27 -14.09 -33.48
CA GLU A 401 -7.95 -13.25 -34.46
C GLU A 401 -9.35 -13.77 -34.76
N ARG A 402 -9.51 -15.09 -34.91
CA ARG A 402 -10.83 -15.68 -35.13
C ARG A 402 -11.76 -15.47 -33.93
N LEU A 403 -11.27 -15.60 -32.70
CA LEU A 403 -12.05 -15.27 -31.51
C LEU A 403 -12.45 -13.79 -31.47
N LYS A 404 -11.57 -12.89 -31.92
CA LYS A 404 -11.86 -11.46 -32.05
C LYS A 404 -12.93 -11.15 -33.08
N GLU A 405 -12.88 -11.75 -34.26
CA GLU A 405 -13.93 -11.63 -35.27
C GLU A 405 -15.29 -12.08 -34.72
N ARG A 406 -15.29 -13.10 -33.86
CA ARG A 406 -16.50 -13.58 -33.20
C ARG A 406 -16.99 -12.61 -32.12
N GLY A 407 -16.13 -11.75 -31.57
CA GLY A 407 -16.48 -10.71 -30.59
C GLY A 407 -15.78 -10.86 -29.22
N ALA A 408 -14.83 -11.78 -29.09
CA ALA A 408 -14.06 -12.00 -27.86
C ALA A 408 -12.72 -11.28 -27.89
N LEU A 409 -12.23 -10.80 -26.74
CA LEU A 409 -10.81 -10.54 -26.58
C LEU A 409 -10.10 -11.87 -26.29
N ALA A 410 -8.95 -12.16 -26.89
CA ALA A 410 -8.24 -13.40 -26.61
C ALA A 410 -6.73 -13.20 -26.52
N TYR A 411 -6.06 -13.86 -25.59
CA TYR A 411 -4.61 -13.72 -25.40
C TYR A 411 -3.98 -15.03 -24.91
N ASN A 412 -2.71 -15.22 -25.25
CA ASN A 412 -1.93 -16.35 -24.76
C ASN A 412 -1.27 -16.04 -23.41
N TRP A 413 -1.51 -16.93 -22.44
CA TRP A 413 -0.93 -16.95 -21.10
C TRP A 413 0.13 -18.06 -21.11
N LEU A 414 1.37 -17.71 -21.44
CA LEU A 414 2.51 -18.63 -21.26
C LEU A 414 3.33 -18.19 -20.07
N ASP A 415 3.46 -19.09 -19.10
CA ASP A 415 4.28 -18.93 -17.89
C ASP A 415 5.79 -19.11 -18.15
N ILE A 416 6.18 -19.23 -19.43
CA ILE A 416 7.57 -19.22 -19.87
C ILE A 416 7.80 -17.90 -20.61
N PRO A 417 8.29 -16.84 -19.91
CA PRO A 417 8.44 -15.52 -20.49
C PRO A 417 9.17 -15.57 -21.82
N SER A 418 10.34 -16.21 -21.92
CA SER A 418 11.14 -16.29 -23.16
C SER A 418 10.44 -16.92 -24.37
N GLN A 419 9.39 -17.72 -24.14
CA GLN A 419 8.62 -18.38 -25.18
C GLN A 419 7.29 -17.66 -25.46
N SER A 420 6.88 -16.75 -24.58
CA SER A 420 5.65 -15.99 -24.72
C SER A 420 5.61 -15.21 -26.04
N PRO A 421 4.49 -15.24 -26.78
CA PRO A 421 4.33 -14.39 -27.95
C PRO A 421 4.23 -12.89 -27.58
N ASN A 422 4.20 -12.56 -26.28
CA ASN A 422 4.23 -11.20 -25.74
C ASN A 422 5.63 -10.63 -25.51
N VAL A 423 6.69 -11.41 -25.71
CA VAL A 423 8.05 -10.93 -25.45
C VAL A 423 8.45 -9.84 -26.43
N LEU A 424 8.96 -8.76 -25.87
CA LEU A 424 9.73 -7.75 -26.58
C LEU A 424 11.22 -8.09 -26.43
N THR A 425 11.95 -8.20 -27.54
CA THR A 425 13.42 -8.37 -27.51
C THR A 425 14.13 -7.21 -28.20
N LEU A 426 15.26 -6.79 -27.63
CA LEU A 426 16.21 -5.86 -28.25
C LEU A 426 17.61 -6.45 -28.16
N ASP A 427 18.29 -6.64 -29.29
CA ASP A 427 19.62 -7.26 -29.37
C ASP A 427 19.70 -8.61 -28.61
N ASN A 428 18.66 -9.45 -28.75
CA ASN A 428 18.46 -10.73 -28.05
C ASN A 428 18.26 -10.63 -26.52
N VAL A 429 18.09 -9.42 -25.97
CA VAL A 429 17.71 -9.22 -24.56
C VAL A 429 16.20 -9.18 -24.44
N SER A 430 15.64 -10.04 -23.59
CA SER A 430 14.21 -10.05 -23.24
C SER A 430 13.86 -8.88 -22.33
N LEU A 431 12.92 -8.04 -22.76
CA LEU A 431 12.44 -6.87 -22.02
C LEU A 431 11.18 -7.25 -21.22
N ASN A 432 11.36 -8.06 -20.18
CA ASN A 432 10.27 -8.62 -19.40
C ASN A 432 9.97 -7.79 -18.14
N ALA A 433 8.69 -7.73 -17.75
CA ALA A 433 8.27 -7.19 -16.46
C ALA A 433 8.91 -7.97 -15.28
N HIS A 434 9.06 -9.29 -15.47
CA HIS A 434 9.65 -10.24 -14.52
C HIS A 434 10.80 -10.98 -15.18
N GLY A 435 12.00 -10.79 -14.63
CA GLY A 435 13.18 -11.59 -14.95
C GLY A 435 13.46 -12.54 -13.80
N ASN A 436 13.96 -13.74 -14.11
CA ASN A 436 14.40 -14.69 -13.09
C ASN A 436 15.47 -14.03 -12.21
N PHE A 437 15.16 -13.90 -10.91
CA PHE A 437 16.10 -13.69 -9.80
C PHE A 437 17.44 -13.04 -10.16
N GLY A 438 17.42 -11.74 -10.51
CA GLY A 438 18.60 -10.89 -10.56
C GLY A 438 19.53 -10.99 -11.78
N SER A 439 19.42 -12.01 -12.65
CA SER A 439 20.27 -12.12 -13.86
C SER A 439 19.99 -11.02 -14.88
N ASP A 440 18.72 -10.67 -15.05
CA ASP A 440 18.27 -9.76 -16.12
C ASP A 440 18.41 -8.28 -15.74
N ASN A 441 18.81 -7.98 -14.50
CA ASN A 441 19.03 -6.61 -14.04
C ASN A 441 20.31 -5.99 -14.60
N ALA A 442 21.31 -6.79 -14.97
CA ALA A 442 22.52 -6.31 -15.67
C ALA A 442 22.15 -5.54 -16.95
N GLN A 443 21.04 -5.93 -17.57
CA GLN A 443 20.58 -5.41 -18.83
C GLN A 443 19.56 -4.28 -18.68
N ILE A 444 19.40 -3.67 -17.49
CA ILE A 444 18.41 -2.59 -17.29
C ILE A 444 18.64 -1.41 -18.24
N GLY A 445 19.90 -1.15 -18.64
CA GLY A 445 20.21 -0.15 -19.67
C GLY A 445 19.51 -0.41 -21.02
N LYS A 446 19.28 -1.69 -21.38
CA LYS A 446 18.56 -2.07 -22.62
C LYS A 446 17.09 -1.68 -22.59
N TYR A 447 16.46 -1.66 -21.41
CA TYR A 447 15.08 -1.21 -21.25
C TYR A 447 14.98 0.29 -21.57
N LYS A 448 15.95 1.10 -21.11
CA LYS A 448 16.02 2.51 -21.48
C LYS A 448 16.34 2.72 -22.96
N GLU A 449 17.27 1.94 -23.50
CA GLU A 449 17.64 1.98 -24.93
C GLU A 449 16.45 1.66 -25.85
N ALA A 450 15.53 0.78 -25.43
CA ALA A 450 14.35 0.41 -26.19
C ALA A 450 13.46 1.62 -26.57
N TYR A 451 13.41 2.67 -25.74
CA TYR A 451 12.61 3.87 -26.02
C TYR A 451 13.16 4.71 -27.17
N SER A 452 14.47 4.71 -27.41
CA SER A 452 15.06 5.39 -28.58
C SER A 452 15.10 4.51 -29.84
N ARG A 453 14.92 3.19 -29.67
CA ARG A 453 14.98 2.17 -30.73
C ARG A 453 13.69 1.38 -30.88
N ILE A 454 12.52 2.02 -30.69
CA ILE A 454 11.21 1.35 -30.74
C ILE A 454 11.01 0.55 -32.04
N GLY A 455 11.51 1.05 -33.18
CA GLY A 455 11.44 0.39 -34.48
C GLY A 455 12.28 -0.88 -34.60
N ASP A 456 13.34 -1.01 -33.79
CA ASP A 456 14.26 -2.15 -33.82
C ASP A 456 13.84 -3.27 -32.86
N ILE A 457 12.87 -3.00 -31.98
CA ILE A 457 12.35 -3.99 -31.03
C ILE A 457 11.73 -5.13 -31.84
N GLN A 458 12.29 -6.31 -31.67
CA GLN A 458 11.77 -7.54 -32.20
C GLN A 458 10.51 -7.93 -31.42
N LYS A 459 9.47 -8.30 -32.16
CA LYS A 459 8.13 -8.59 -31.64
C LYS A 459 7.74 -9.98 -32.11
N ARG A 460 7.22 -10.81 -31.20
CA ARG A 460 6.49 -12.01 -31.59
C ARG A 460 5.03 -11.63 -31.88
N TYR A 461 4.36 -12.41 -32.72
CA TYR A 461 2.99 -12.11 -33.14
C TYR A 461 2.01 -12.38 -31.98
N ASN A 462 1.53 -11.30 -31.35
CA ASN A 462 0.38 -11.32 -30.45
C ASN A 462 -0.42 -10.01 -30.59
N PRO A 463 -1.73 -10.06 -30.89
CA PRO A 463 -2.54 -8.85 -31.00
C PRO A 463 -2.89 -8.19 -29.66
N TYR A 464 -2.55 -8.78 -28.50
CA TYR A 464 -2.80 -8.21 -27.17
C TYR A 464 -1.61 -8.39 -26.24
N SER A 465 -1.33 -7.41 -25.37
CA SER A 465 -0.38 -7.59 -24.28
C SER A 465 -1.08 -8.26 -23.13
N VAL A 466 -0.36 -9.17 -22.50
CA VAL A 466 -0.58 -9.47 -21.09
C VAL A 466 0.65 -8.98 -20.35
N ILE A 467 0.48 -7.90 -19.60
CA ILE A 467 1.46 -7.56 -18.58
C ILE A 467 1.03 -8.35 -17.36
N SER A 468 1.71 -9.47 -17.09
CA SER A 468 1.59 -10.14 -15.79
C SER A 468 2.43 -9.35 -14.81
N THR A 469 1.87 -8.97 -13.66
CA THR A 469 2.62 -8.29 -12.60
C THR A 469 2.69 -9.11 -11.33
N GLY A 470 3.93 -9.37 -10.92
CA GLY A 470 4.35 -10.09 -9.73
C GLY A 470 5.57 -9.45 -9.03
N TYR A 471 5.44 -8.87 -7.84
CA TYR A 471 6.60 -8.51 -7.02
C TYR A 471 7.34 -9.72 -6.47
N GLY A 472 8.65 -9.75 -6.69
CA GLY A 472 9.54 -10.59 -5.93
C GLY A 472 9.79 -9.93 -4.58
N TYR A 473 9.46 -10.61 -3.48
CA TYR A 473 9.99 -10.24 -2.16
C TYR A 473 11.43 -10.71 -1.95
N ASN A 474 11.85 -11.68 -2.77
CA ASN A 474 13.06 -12.46 -2.60
C ASN A 474 14.02 -12.40 -3.81
N SER A 475 13.74 -11.58 -4.83
CA SER A 475 14.66 -11.46 -5.97
C SER A 475 15.85 -10.57 -5.62
N TYR A 476 16.97 -11.20 -5.29
CA TYR A 476 18.23 -10.49 -5.11
C TYR A 476 18.67 -9.81 -6.41
N ASP A 477 19.13 -8.56 -6.34
CA ASP A 477 19.72 -7.88 -7.49
C ASP A 477 21.24 -8.14 -7.52
N TYR A 478 21.69 -8.98 -8.46
CA TYR A 478 23.12 -9.28 -8.63
C TYR A 478 23.94 -8.11 -9.20
N ASN A 479 23.30 -7.09 -9.79
CA ASN A 479 24.00 -6.09 -10.60
C ASN A 479 23.99 -4.66 -10.02
N LEU A 480 23.23 -4.40 -8.95
CA LEU A 480 23.20 -3.08 -8.30
C LEU A 480 23.94 -3.00 -6.95
N SER A 481 24.67 -4.05 -6.54
CA SER A 481 25.58 -3.99 -5.37
C SER A 481 26.80 -4.91 -5.55
N PRO A 482 27.99 -4.39 -5.88
CA PRO A 482 29.22 -5.18 -5.95
C PRO A 482 29.76 -5.61 -4.57
N THR A 483 29.26 -5.03 -3.47
CA THR A 483 29.81 -5.26 -2.14
C THR A 483 28.73 -5.59 -1.11
N ASP A 484 29.13 -6.51 -0.22
CA ASP A 484 28.66 -6.73 1.13
C ASP A 484 27.52 -7.74 1.32
N GLY A 485 27.84 -8.80 2.07
CA GLY A 485 26.98 -9.94 2.41
C GLY A 485 25.75 -9.62 3.27
N ASN A 486 25.26 -8.37 3.24
CA ASN A 486 24.00 -7.85 3.80
C ASN A 486 23.34 -6.83 2.83
N GLY A 487 23.68 -6.89 1.52
CA GLY A 487 23.44 -5.85 0.51
C GLY A 487 22.00 -5.38 0.29
N GLN A 488 21.90 -4.28 -0.48
CA GLN A 488 20.68 -3.53 -0.78
C GLN A 488 19.64 -4.42 -1.48
N ASN A 489 18.73 -5.03 -0.73
CA ASN A 489 17.57 -5.69 -1.32
C ASN A 489 16.57 -4.60 -1.73
N LEU A 490 16.44 -4.31 -3.02
CA LEU A 490 15.41 -3.40 -3.56
C LEU A 490 14.39 -4.14 -4.42
N SER A 491 14.27 -5.45 -4.19
CA SER A 491 13.50 -6.39 -5.00
C SER A 491 12.05 -5.95 -5.26
N PRO A 492 11.27 -5.54 -4.24
CA PRO A 492 9.89 -5.13 -4.50
C PRO A 492 9.82 -3.80 -5.26
N GLN A 493 10.69 -2.83 -4.98
CA GLN A 493 10.72 -1.56 -5.72
C GLN A 493 11.12 -1.77 -7.20
N LEU A 494 12.07 -2.67 -7.46
CA LEU A 494 12.53 -3.01 -8.80
C LEU A 494 11.44 -3.69 -9.63
N THR A 495 10.82 -4.73 -9.09
CA THR A 495 9.74 -5.46 -9.78
C THR A 495 8.51 -4.60 -10.00
N TYR A 496 8.20 -3.69 -9.06
CA TYR A 496 7.17 -2.66 -9.22
C TYR A 496 7.42 -1.75 -10.42
N LEU A 497 8.62 -1.14 -10.50
CA LEU A 497 8.93 -0.20 -11.58
C LEU A 497 9.08 -0.91 -12.94
N LYS A 498 9.64 -2.11 -12.99
CA LYS A 498 9.73 -2.92 -14.22
C LYS A 498 8.35 -3.32 -14.76
N SER A 499 7.41 -3.64 -13.87
CA SER A 499 6.03 -3.96 -14.27
C SER A 499 5.36 -2.78 -14.96
N LEU A 500 5.51 -1.57 -14.39
CA LEU A 500 4.98 -0.35 -14.98
C LEU A 500 5.71 0.03 -16.28
N ASP A 501 7.03 -0.13 -16.33
CA ASP A 501 7.85 0.12 -17.52
C ASP A 501 7.49 -0.82 -18.68
N ALA A 502 7.29 -2.11 -18.41
CA ALA A 502 6.85 -3.07 -19.42
C ALA A 502 5.49 -2.70 -20.01
N SER A 503 4.56 -2.24 -19.17
CA SER A 503 3.25 -1.75 -19.61
C SER A 503 3.37 -0.53 -20.52
N GLU A 504 4.20 0.44 -20.13
CA GLU A 504 4.47 1.65 -20.92
C GLU A 504 5.15 1.34 -22.25
N LEU A 505 6.23 0.55 -22.23
CA LEU A 505 6.97 0.18 -23.42
C LEU A 505 6.07 -0.60 -24.40
N TRP A 506 5.29 -1.55 -23.89
CA TRP A 506 4.37 -2.31 -24.74
C TRP A 506 3.32 -1.41 -25.40
N GLY A 507 2.71 -0.49 -24.64
CA GLY A 507 1.74 0.48 -25.18
C GLY A 507 2.31 1.37 -26.28
N ARG A 508 3.63 1.61 -26.29
CA ARG A 508 4.33 2.33 -27.37
C ARG A 508 4.63 1.43 -28.57
N VAL A 509 5.09 0.21 -28.30
CA VAL A 509 5.44 -0.76 -29.33
C VAL A 509 4.21 -1.21 -30.13
N PHE A 510 3.04 -1.26 -29.49
CA PHE A 510 1.76 -1.71 -30.04
C PHE A 510 0.64 -0.68 -29.80
N SER A 511 0.85 0.57 -30.23
CA SER A 511 -0.08 1.68 -29.97
C SER A 511 -1.51 1.51 -30.52
N ASP A 512 -1.72 0.59 -31.46
CA ASP A 512 -3.03 0.28 -32.07
C ASP A 512 -3.78 -0.86 -31.35
N LYS A 513 -3.18 -1.45 -30.32
CA LYS A 513 -3.73 -2.63 -29.63
C LYS A 513 -4.21 -2.30 -28.23
N ASP A 514 -5.31 -2.95 -27.84
CA ASP A 514 -5.75 -2.95 -26.45
C ASP A 514 -4.79 -3.79 -25.59
N GLN A 515 -4.57 -3.39 -24.34
CA GLN A 515 -3.72 -4.11 -23.39
C GLN A 515 -4.54 -4.67 -22.23
N VAL A 516 -4.18 -5.91 -21.82
CA VAL A 516 -4.65 -6.54 -20.58
C VAL A 516 -3.55 -6.41 -19.53
N TYR A 517 -3.85 -5.71 -18.44
CA TYR A 517 -3.02 -5.70 -17.25
C TYR A 517 -3.48 -6.84 -16.36
N PHE A 518 -2.72 -7.91 -16.37
CA PHE A 518 -2.93 -9.03 -15.49
C PHE A 518 -2.10 -8.83 -14.23
N SER A 519 -2.71 -9.04 -13.08
CA SER A 519 -2.03 -8.78 -11.84
C SER A 519 -2.23 -9.95 -10.88
N TRP A 520 -1.11 -10.56 -10.51
CA TRP A 520 -1.01 -11.59 -9.48
C TRP A 520 -0.62 -10.98 -8.13
N PRO A 521 -1.46 -10.99 -7.07
CA PRO A 521 -1.15 -10.23 -5.85
C PRO A 521 -0.24 -10.97 -4.87
N PHE A 522 0.23 -12.17 -5.22
CA PHE A 522 0.94 -13.06 -4.32
C PHE A 522 2.35 -13.30 -4.82
N MET A 523 3.30 -13.63 -3.95
CA MET A 523 4.60 -14.08 -4.44
C MET A 523 4.43 -15.40 -5.22
N GLU A 524 4.98 -15.45 -6.44
CA GLU A 524 4.82 -16.58 -7.38
C GLU A 524 5.50 -17.86 -6.88
N PHE A 525 6.72 -17.75 -6.36
CA PHE A 525 7.53 -18.87 -5.90
C PHE A 525 7.54 -18.99 -4.36
N ASP A 526 6.96 -20.06 -3.85
CA ASP A 526 7.15 -20.46 -2.45
C ASP A 526 8.49 -21.15 -2.28
N GLY A 527 9.35 -20.61 -1.42
CA GLY A 527 10.35 -21.45 -0.77
C GLY A 527 9.66 -22.45 0.15
N ILE A 528 10.37 -23.52 0.53
CA ILE A 528 9.93 -24.57 1.46
C ILE A 528 9.79 -23.98 2.88
N PHE A 529 8.84 -23.06 3.09
CA PHE A 529 8.66 -22.38 4.38
C PHE A 529 7.64 -23.13 5.23
N PRO A 530 7.98 -23.46 6.49
CA PRO A 530 7.05 -24.13 7.39
C PRO A 530 5.77 -23.32 7.63
N GLN A 531 4.67 -24.06 7.84
CA GLN A 531 3.32 -23.54 8.08
C GLN A 531 3.23 -22.87 9.46
N ASN A 532 3.46 -21.56 9.54
CA ASN A 532 3.65 -20.92 10.85
C ASN A 532 2.50 -20.01 11.29
N HIS A 533 1.60 -19.61 10.38
CA HIS A 533 0.57 -18.62 10.73
C HIS A 533 -0.65 -19.28 11.36
N VAL A 534 -0.87 -18.97 12.64
CA VAL A 534 -2.01 -19.38 13.44
C VAL A 534 -2.92 -18.18 13.63
N VAL A 535 -4.21 -18.38 13.39
CA VAL A 535 -5.27 -17.41 13.60
C VAL A 535 -6.22 -17.93 14.67
N GLU A 536 -6.46 -17.10 15.67
CA GLU A 536 -7.52 -17.29 16.64
C GLU A 536 -8.80 -16.67 16.08
N ILE A 537 -9.92 -17.37 16.21
CA ILE A 537 -11.25 -16.95 15.78
C ILE A 537 -12.12 -16.86 17.05
N PRO A 538 -12.06 -15.73 17.78
CA PRO A 538 -12.62 -15.62 19.12
C PRO A 538 -14.12 -15.89 19.17
N GLU A 539 -14.85 -15.46 18.13
CA GLU A 539 -16.28 -15.66 17.95
C GLU A 539 -16.70 -17.15 18.01
N PHE A 540 -15.81 -18.04 17.56
CA PHE A 540 -16.04 -19.48 17.54
C PHE A 540 -15.19 -20.24 18.58
N GLY A 541 -14.42 -19.52 19.40
CA GLY A 541 -13.43 -20.11 20.31
C GLY A 541 -12.46 -21.04 19.57
N ALA A 542 -12.17 -20.74 18.31
CA ALA A 542 -11.47 -21.63 17.40
C ALA A 542 -10.07 -21.12 17.07
N ARG A 543 -9.20 -22.04 16.67
CA ARG A 543 -7.82 -21.79 16.26
C ARG A 543 -7.59 -22.50 14.94
N ALA A 544 -7.07 -21.80 13.94
CA ALA A 544 -6.76 -22.37 12.64
C ALA A 544 -5.33 -22.01 12.21
N ARG A 545 -4.63 -22.94 11.60
CA ARG A 545 -3.33 -22.74 10.98
C ARG A 545 -3.49 -22.67 9.47
N ARG A 546 -2.90 -21.66 8.85
CA ARG A 546 -2.85 -21.56 7.39
C ARG A 546 -1.82 -22.55 6.86
N THR A 547 -2.22 -23.41 5.91
CA THR A 547 -1.33 -24.44 5.33
C THR A 547 -0.73 -24.05 3.98
N ASP A 548 -1.29 -23.04 3.31
CA ASP A 548 -0.71 -22.39 2.13
C ASP A 548 -0.03 -21.06 2.52
N ASN A 549 1.18 -20.83 2.03
CA ASN A 549 2.12 -19.88 2.60
C ASN A 549 2.50 -18.73 1.66
N LYS A 550 1.82 -18.42 0.56
CA LYS A 550 2.29 -17.29 -0.28
C LYS A 550 2.19 -15.93 0.42
N THR A 551 3.25 -15.12 0.28
CA THR A 551 3.29 -13.73 0.79
C THR A 551 2.44 -12.85 -0.11
N LEU A 552 1.53 -12.04 0.45
CA LEU A 552 0.73 -11.10 -0.34
C LEU A 552 1.53 -9.83 -0.58
N TYR A 553 1.32 -9.21 -1.73
CA TYR A 553 1.84 -7.87 -1.99
C TYR A 553 1.23 -6.85 -1.05
N ALA A 554 2.02 -5.86 -0.65
CA ALA A 554 1.52 -4.77 0.19
C ALA A 554 0.26 -4.19 -0.46
N PRO A 555 -0.94 -4.29 0.17
CA PRO A 555 -2.20 -3.96 -0.49
C PRO A 555 -2.24 -2.51 -0.98
N SER A 556 -1.56 -1.64 -0.25
CA SER A 556 -1.33 -0.25 -0.62
C SER A 556 -0.55 -0.15 -1.94
N GLN A 557 0.64 -0.75 -2.03
CA GLN A 557 1.46 -0.72 -3.25
C GLN A 557 0.76 -1.43 -4.43
N TRP A 558 -0.01 -2.48 -4.15
CA TRP A 558 -0.84 -3.16 -5.13
C TRP A 558 -1.86 -2.22 -5.77
N GLN A 559 -2.63 -1.51 -4.94
CA GLN A 559 -3.59 -0.50 -5.38
C GLN A 559 -2.93 0.55 -6.29
N ASP A 560 -1.75 1.05 -5.91
CA ASP A 560 -1.04 2.07 -6.68
C ASP A 560 -0.60 1.55 -8.06
N ASN A 561 -0.09 0.32 -8.10
CA ASN A 561 0.32 -0.33 -9.35
C ASN A 561 -0.84 -0.54 -10.32
N LEU A 562 -1.97 -1.04 -9.81
CA LEU A 562 -3.16 -1.24 -10.63
C LEU A 562 -3.72 0.10 -11.14
N THR A 563 -3.68 1.14 -10.31
CA THR A 563 -4.12 2.50 -10.70
C THR A 563 -3.26 3.04 -11.84
N LEU A 564 -1.93 2.88 -11.76
CA LEU A 564 -1.00 3.27 -12.83
C LEU A 564 -1.09 2.36 -14.05
N GLY A 565 -1.33 1.05 -13.88
CA GLY A 565 -1.54 0.10 -14.97
C GLY A 565 -2.72 0.49 -15.86
N LEU A 566 -3.81 0.98 -15.26
CA LEU A 566 -4.99 1.47 -15.98
C LEU A 566 -4.72 2.71 -16.87
N LEU A 567 -3.58 3.40 -16.71
CA LEU A 567 -3.19 4.49 -17.62
C LEU A 567 -2.99 4.00 -19.06
N ARG A 568 -2.50 2.76 -19.24
CA ARG A 568 -2.25 2.16 -20.56
C ARG A 568 -3.19 1.01 -20.88
N SER A 569 -3.59 0.25 -19.88
CA SER A 569 -4.33 -0.98 -20.10
C SER A 569 -5.84 -0.74 -20.12
N LYS A 570 -6.53 -1.37 -21.08
CA LYS A 570 -8.00 -1.30 -21.20
C LYS A 570 -8.70 -2.26 -20.25
N TYR A 571 -8.09 -3.42 -20.03
CA TYR A 571 -8.64 -4.49 -19.21
C TYR A 571 -7.72 -4.71 -18.01
N LEU A 572 -8.26 -4.62 -16.81
CA LEU A 572 -7.58 -4.95 -15.56
C LEU A 572 -8.15 -6.27 -15.04
N PHE A 573 -7.35 -7.33 -15.09
CA PHE A 573 -7.78 -8.64 -14.66
C PHE A 573 -7.03 -9.09 -13.41
N TYR A 574 -7.81 -9.55 -12.43
CA TYR A 574 -7.32 -10.21 -11.24
C TYR A 574 -7.57 -11.71 -11.32
N TRP A 575 -6.52 -12.48 -11.01
CA TRP A 575 -6.62 -13.92 -10.77
C TRP A 575 -6.50 -14.24 -9.28
N SER A 576 -7.51 -14.93 -8.75
CA SER A 576 -7.39 -15.73 -7.52
C SER A 576 -7.41 -17.19 -7.92
N PRO A 577 -6.38 -17.98 -7.63
CA PRO A 577 -6.40 -19.40 -7.92
C PRO A 577 -7.28 -20.12 -6.92
N GLY A 578 -8.10 -21.02 -7.42
CA GLY A 578 -8.82 -21.99 -6.61
C GLY A 578 -10.26 -21.58 -6.32
N PRO A 579 -11.10 -22.56 -5.95
CA PRO A 579 -12.45 -22.29 -5.48
C PRO A 579 -12.32 -21.50 -4.19
N VAL A 580 -12.43 -20.18 -4.30
CA VAL A 580 -12.52 -19.28 -3.16
C VAL A 580 -13.88 -19.52 -2.52
N GLY A 581 -13.93 -20.53 -1.66
CA GLY A 581 -15.14 -21.08 -1.10
C GLY A 581 -14.76 -21.99 0.04
N TRP A 582 -15.04 -21.53 1.25
CA TRP A 582 -14.98 -22.35 2.44
C TRP A 582 -15.91 -23.58 2.25
N ASN A 583 -15.33 -24.79 2.24
CA ASN A 583 -16.10 -26.04 2.18
C ASN A 583 -15.89 -26.82 3.50
N PRO A 584 -16.87 -26.78 4.43
CA PRO A 584 -16.77 -27.46 5.72
C PRO A 584 -16.66 -28.97 5.59
N ALA A 585 -17.18 -29.54 4.51
CA ALA A 585 -17.25 -30.99 4.32
C ALA A 585 -15.88 -31.62 3.99
N ASN A 586 -14.90 -30.82 3.54
CA ASN A 586 -13.62 -31.30 3.01
C ASN A 586 -12.38 -30.79 3.78
N VAL A 587 -12.55 -30.16 4.96
CA VAL A 587 -11.45 -29.55 5.74
C VAL A 587 -10.39 -30.57 6.17
N SER A 588 -10.74 -31.85 6.29
CA SER A 588 -9.80 -32.94 6.62
C SER A 588 -9.13 -33.61 5.41
N SER A 589 -9.56 -33.31 4.19
CA SER A 589 -9.14 -34.01 2.96
C SER A 589 -8.37 -33.14 1.97
N TYR A 590 -8.09 -31.87 2.30
CA TYR A 590 -7.12 -31.04 1.58
C TYR A 590 -5.69 -31.48 1.92
N ASN A 591 -5.40 -32.71 1.53
CA ASN A 591 -4.06 -33.25 1.48
C ASN A 591 -3.34 -32.61 0.28
N ASN A 592 -2.06 -32.35 0.50
CA ASN A 592 -1.11 -31.48 -0.21
C ASN A 592 -0.84 -31.82 -1.70
N THR A 593 -1.75 -32.53 -2.38
CA THR A 593 -1.53 -33.10 -3.72
C THR A 593 -2.60 -32.70 -4.73
N TYR A 594 -3.81 -32.31 -4.28
CA TYR A 594 -4.94 -31.98 -5.18
C TYR A 594 -5.46 -30.55 -5.06
N THR A 595 -4.96 -29.76 -4.10
CA THR A 595 -5.18 -28.31 -4.08
C THR A 595 -3.91 -27.60 -4.48
N ASN A 596 -3.65 -27.58 -5.79
CA ASN A 596 -2.77 -26.59 -6.41
C ASN A 596 -3.41 -25.18 -6.38
N GLY A 597 -4.20 -24.86 -5.34
CA GLY A 597 -5.12 -23.74 -5.24
C GLY A 597 -5.13 -23.19 -3.82
N PHE A 598 -5.15 -21.86 -3.74
CA PHE A 598 -4.75 -21.05 -2.60
C PHE A 598 -5.63 -21.20 -1.34
N SER A 599 -5.02 -20.89 -0.19
CA SER A 599 -5.60 -20.75 1.16
C SER A 599 -6.39 -21.95 1.70
N VAL A 600 -5.67 -22.97 2.18
CA VAL A 600 -6.22 -24.03 3.03
C VAL A 600 -5.95 -23.69 4.51
N TRP A 601 -6.96 -23.87 5.36
CA TRP A 601 -6.86 -23.70 6.81
C TRP A 601 -7.05 -25.05 7.51
N THR A 602 -6.12 -25.41 8.39
CA THR A 602 -6.25 -26.55 9.30
C THR A 602 -6.70 -26.06 10.66
N TYR A 603 -7.89 -26.43 11.08
CA TYR A 603 -8.37 -26.09 12.43
C TYR A 603 -7.65 -26.94 13.47
N GLU A 604 -6.96 -26.27 14.39
CA GLU A 604 -6.19 -26.88 15.47
C GLU A 604 -7.00 -27.00 16.77
N LYS A 605 -8.02 -26.16 16.96
CA LYS A 605 -8.86 -26.13 18.17
C LYS A 605 -10.23 -25.48 17.90
N GLY A 606 -11.23 -25.85 18.70
CA GLY A 606 -12.54 -25.20 18.75
C GLY A 606 -13.52 -25.70 17.69
N LYS A 607 -14.70 -25.07 17.63
CA LYS A 607 -15.72 -25.43 16.62
C LYS A 607 -15.33 -24.78 15.29
N THR A 608 -15.16 -25.60 14.26
CA THR A 608 -15.16 -25.11 12.88
C THR A 608 -16.50 -24.40 12.64
N PRO A 609 -16.52 -23.18 12.07
CA PRO A 609 -17.77 -22.53 11.64
C PRO A 609 -18.61 -23.50 10.77
N GLU A 610 -19.92 -23.36 10.69
CA GLU A 610 -20.77 -24.23 9.83
C GLU A 610 -21.29 -23.50 8.57
N THR A 611 -20.97 -22.22 8.41
CA THR A 611 -21.53 -21.36 7.36
C THR A 611 -20.59 -21.18 6.18
N GLY A 612 -21.11 -21.40 4.96
CA GLY A 612 -20.50 -21.10 3.63
C GLY A 612 -19.82 -19.74 3.44
N ARG A 613 -19.92 -18.90 4.47
CA ARG A 613 -19.84 -17.44 4.50
C ARG A 613 -18.61 -16.91 5.24
N PHE A 614 -17.73 -17.79 5.75
CA PHE A 614 -16.66 -17.36 6.64
C PHE A 614 -15.28 -17.34 5.97
N TYR A 615 -14.68 -16.16 6.08
CA TYR A 615 -13.29 -15.76 5.85
C TYR A 615 -12.77 -15.77 4.41
N ILE A 616 -12.45 -14.57 3.93
CA ILE A 616 -11.55 -14.36 2.80
C ILE A 616 -10.33 -13.65 3.39
N GLY A 617 -9.17 -14.31 3.40
CA GLY A 617 -7.93 -13.83 4.03
C GLY A 617 -7.23 -12.76 3.22
N LYS A 618 -5.93 -12.92 2.98
CA LYS A 618 -5.12 -12.05 2.10
C LYS A 618 -5.78 -11.73 0.77
N GLU A 619 -6.55 -12.66 0.20
CA GLU A 619 -7.29 -12.49 -1.06
C GLU A 619 -8.28 -11.32 -0.96
N ALA A 620 -8.95 -11.13 0.18
CA ALA A 620 -9.87 -10.01 0.37
C ALA A 620 -9.13 -8.68 0.33
N MET A 621 -7.92 -8.62 0.89
CA MET A 621 -7.09 -7.42 0.85
C MET A 621 -6.67 -7.09 -0.59
N ALA A 622 -6.39 -8.12 -1.41
CA ALA A 622 -6.06 -7.97 -2.82
C ALA A 622 -7.27 -7.50 -3.66
N VAL A 623 -8.44 -8.12 -3.47
CA VAL A 623 -9.70 -7.70 -4.09
C VAL A 623 -10.03 -6.27 -3.66
N ASN A 624 -9.80 -5.94 -2.37
CA ASN A 624 -10.01 -4.59 -1.80
C ASN A 624 -9.18 -3.53 -2.52
N ALA A 625 -7.87 -3.76 -2.60
CA ALA A 625 -6.95 -2.88 -3.27
C ALA A 625 -7.27 -2.74 -4.77
N THR A 626 -7.76 -3.80 -5.42
CA THR A 626 -8.13 -3.76 -6.84
C THR A 626 -9.36 -2.90 -7.12
N ILE A 627 -10.45 -3.07 -6.35
CA ILE A 627 -11.63 -2.22 -6.50
C ILE A 627 -11.30 -0.77 -6.12
N LYS A 628 -10.47 -0.54 -5.09
CA LYS A 628 -9.99 0.81 -4.76
C LYS A 628 -9.21 1.45 -5.91
N ALA A 629 -8.36 0.70 -6.60
CA ALA A 629 -7.64 1.19 -7.77
C ALA A 629 -8.60 1.59 -8.90
N ALA A 630 -9.59 0.74 -9.21
CA ALA A 630 -10.62 1.04 -10.21
C ALA A 630 -11.45 2.28 -9.82
N TYR A 631 -11.84 2.40 -8.55
CA TYR A 631 -12.51 3.60 -8.03
C TYR A 631 -11.65 4.85 -8.17
N GLN A 632 -10.39 4.83 -7.74
CA GLN A 632 -9.48 5.97 -7.87
C GLN A 632 -9.29 6.37 -9.32
N PHE A 633 -9.13 5.40 -10.22
CA PHE A 633 -9.05 5.64 -11.66
C PHE A 633 -10.33 6.28 -12.20
N SER A 634 -11.51 5.85 -11.73
CA SER A 634 -12.79 6.41 -12.15
C SER A 634 -12.91 7.92 -11.86
N LEU A 635 -12.23 8.41 -10.83
CA LEU A 635 -12.19 9.82 -10.45
C LEU A 635 -11.30 10.65 -11.37
N ILE A 636 -10.41 10.05 -12.16
CA ILE A 636 -9.41 10.76 -12.98
C ILE A 636 -9.45 10.42 -14.46
N GLN A 637 -10.24 9.41 -14.84
CA GLN A 637 -10.28 8.84 -16.20
C GLN A 637 -10.43 9.88 -17.32
N ASP A 638 -11.15 10.97 -17.06
CA ASP A 638 -11.39 12.03 -18.04
C ASP A 638 -10.11 12.72 -18.48
N ALA A 639 -9.12 12.86 -17.59
CA ALA A 639 -7.80 13.42 -17.91
C ALA A 639 -6.84 12.38 -18.52
N THR A 640 -7.01 11.10 -18.20
CA THR A 640 -6.05 10.03 -18.56
C THR A 640 -6.22 9.45 -19.95
N ASP A 641 -7.34 9.72 -20.62
CA ASP A 641 -7.57 9.27 -22.00
C ASP A 641 -6.87 10.16 -23.07
N GLY A 642 -6.11 11.17 -22.65
CA GLY A 642 -5.39 12.09 -23.54
C GLY A 642 -3.86 11.92 -23.49
N LYS A 643 -3.14 13.04 -23.41
CA LYS A 643 -1.67 13.09 -23.40
C LYS A 643 -1.14 12.70 -22.03
N LEU A 644 -0.11 11.85 -22.00
CA LEU A 644 0.67 11.52 -20.81
C LEU A 644 2.14 11.92 -21.04
N TYR A 645 2.74 12.66 -20.12
CA TYR A 645 4.14 13.08 -20.21
C TYR A 645 4.76 13.32 -18.83
N ALA A 646 6.09 13.35 -18.74
CA ALA A 646 6.82 13.52 -17.48
C ALA A 646 7.52 14.89 -17.43
N PRO A 647 7.00 15.89 -16.68
CA PRO A 647 7.59 17.23 -16.63
C PRO A 647 8.93 17.25 -15.89
N SER A 648 9.69 18.32 -16.05
CA SER A 648 10.77 18.63 -15.10
C SER A 648 10.19 18.94 -13.72
N PHE A 649 10.84 18.48 -12.66
CA PHE A 649 10.41 18.73 -11.28
C PHE A 649 11.60 18.73 -10.33
N SER A 650 11.42 19.26 -9.13
CA SER A 650 12.39 19.14 -8.03
C SER A 650 11.76 18.37 -6.87
N TYR A 651 12.59 17.70 -6.07
CA TYR A 651 12.11 16.97 -4.90
C TYR A 651 13.10 16.98 -3.73
N SER A 652 12.57 16.89 -2.51
CA SER A 652 13.33 16.71 -1.27
C SER A 652 12.73 15.56 -0.45
N ARG A 653 13.44 14.43 -0.45
CA ARG A 653 13.11 13.20 0.30
C ARG A 653 13.69 13.29 1.71
N ALA A 654 12.87 13.09 2.74
CA ALA A 654 13.36 13.06 4.12
C ALA A 654 14.32 11.87 4.35
N ALA A 655 15.41 12.12 5.07
CA ALA A 655 16.38 11.11 5.51
C ALA A 655 15.84 10.30 6.70
N LYS A 656 16.60 9.26 7.12
CA LYS A 656 16.20 8.36 8.22
C LYS A 656 15.95 9.10 9.53
N ASP A 657 16.79 10.09 9.84
CA ASP A 657 16.69 10.96 11.01
C ASP A 657 15.57 12.02 10.90
N GLY A 658 14.90 12.11 9.75
CA GLY A 658 13.86 13.10 9.46
C GLY A 658 14.39 14.41 8.88
N SER A 659 15.72 14.60 8.79
CA SER A 659 16.31 15.76 8.13
C SER A 659 15.94 15.79 6.65
N ARG A 660 15.89 17.00 6.07
CA ARG A 660 15.56 17.20 4.66
C ARG A 660 16.78 17.75 3.91
N PRO A 661 17.35 16.99 2.97
CA PRO A 661 18.42 17.48 2.13
C PRO A 661 17.88 18.52 1.13
N VAL A 662 18.81 19.27 0.54
CA VAL A 662 18.52 20.22 -0.56
C VAL A 662 17.74 19.53 -1.67
N ALA A 663 16.79 20.26 -2.25
CA ALA A 663 15.98 19.75 -3.35
C ALA A 663 16.88 19.36 -4.54
N LYS A 664 16.55 18.22 -5.16
CA LYS A 664 17.21 17.71 -6.35
C LYS A 664 16.33 17.94 -7.56
N ASP A 665 16.91 18.46 -8.62
CA ASP A 665 16.22 18.68 -9.88
C ASP A 665 16.23 17.42 -10.75
N VAL A 666 15.08 17.17 -11.38
CA VAL A 666 14.86 16.08 -12.32
C VAL A 666 14.43 16.70 -13.64
N PRO A 667 15.19 16.48 -14.73
CA PRO A 667 14.84 17.01 -16.04
C PRO A 667 13.58 16.32 -16.59
N GLU A 668 12.94 16.98 -17.56
CA GLU A 668 11.82 16.42 -18.32
C GLU A 668 12.23 15.10 -19.01
N ILE A 669 11.31 14.13 -19.05
CA ILE A 669 11.50 12.87 -19.79
C ILE A 669 10.46 12.81 -20.91
N VAL A 670 10.91 12.97 -22.14
CA VAL A 670 10.05 13.09 -23.33
C VAL A 670 9.86 11.79 -24.10
N ASP A 671 10.74 10.80 -23.90
CA ASP A 671 10.79 9.56 -24.68
C ASP A 671 9.85 8.45 -24.16
N GLY A 672 9.39 8.56 -22.90
CA GLY A 672 8.58 7.52 -22.24
C GLY A 672 9.29 6.76 -21.13
N SER A 673 10.61 6.89 -21.00
CA SER A 673 11.44 6.06 -20.13
C SER A 673 11.37 6.40 -18.65
N TRP A 674 10.27 6.99 -18.18
CA TRP A 674 10.18 7.56 -16.83
C TRP A 674 10.29 6.49 -15.73
N TYR A 675 9.71 5.29 -15.91
CA TYR A 675 9.76 4.24 -14.90
C TYR A 675 11.14 3.58 -14.82
N VAL A 676 11.72 3.17 -15.96
CA VAL A 676 13.10 2.63 -15.99
C VAL A 676 14.13 3.67 -15.54
N THR A 677 13.97 4.94 -15.90
CA THR A 677 14.87 6.00 -15.45
C THR A 677 14.75 6.24 -13.95
N ALA A 678 13.54 6.23 -13.39
CA ALA A 678 13.33 6.31 -11.95
C ALA A 678 14.01 5.15 -11.20
N LEU A 679 13.96 3.94 -11.77
CA LEU A 679 14.63 2.75 -11.23
C LEU A 679 16.16 2.89 -11.27
N MET A 680 16.73 3.20 -12.43
CA MET A 680 18.19 3.33 -12.63
C MET A 680 18.80 4.41 -11.73
N GLU A 681 18.08 5.52 -11.52
CA GLU A 681 18.56 6.67 -10.75
C GLU A 681 18.05 6.71 -9.30
N ARG A 682 17.25 5.73 -8.88
CA ARG A 682 16.67 5.61 -7.52
C ARG A 682 15.95 6.87 -7.03
N ARG A 683 15.23 7.49 -7.96
CA ARG A 683 14.54 8.78 -7.80
C ARG A 683 13.02 8.62 -7.97
N PRO A 684 12.20 9.57 -7.48
CA PRO A 684 10.78 9.61 -7.81
C PRO A 684 10.54 9.81 -9.32
N PHE A 685 9.30 9.56 -9.74
CA PHE A 685 8.78 9.99 -11.03
C PHE A 685 7.56 10.90 -10.86
N THR A 686 7.35 11.76 -11.85
CA THR A 686 6.18 12.63 -11.97
C THR A 686 5.59 12.48 -13.36
N LEU A 687 4.27 12.32 -13.46
CA LEU A 687 3.54 12.30 -14.73
C LEU A 687 2.41 13.31 -14.70
N ILE A 688 2.13 13.93 -15.83
CA ILE A 688 0.94 14.74 -16.06
C ILE A 688 0.11 14.06 -17.15
N ALA A 689 -1.15 13.83 -16.83
CA ALA A 689 -2.18 13.42 -17.79
C ALA A 689 -3.07 14.62 -18.11
N GLU A 690 -3.30 14.88 -19.39
CA GLU A 690 -4.13 15.99 -19.86
C GLU A 690 -5.05 15.57 -21.00
N ASN A 691 -6.33 15.91 -20.87
CA ASN A 691 -7.34 15.68 -21.89
C ASN A 691 -8.50 16.66 -21.73
N ASN A 692 -8.96 17.29 -22.82
CA ASN A 692 -10.14 18.16 -22.84
C ASN A 692 -10.21 19.19 -21.69
N GLY A 693 -9.09 19.85 -21.37
CA GLY A 693 -9.00 20.85 -20.31
C GLY A 693 -9.03 20.28 -18.87
N LYS A 694 -8.93 18.96 -18.71
CA LYS A 694 -8.72 18.29 -17.42
C LYS A 694 -7.27 17.85 -17.33
N SER A 695 -6.64 18.16 -16.20
CA SER A 695 -5.23 17.86 -15.95
C SER A 695 -5.04 17.25 -14.57
N ILE A 696 -4.30 16.13 -14.52
CA ILE A 696 -3.99 15.38 -13.30
C ILE A 696 -2.47 15.21 -13.22
N VAL A 697 -1.91 15.36 -12.02
CA VAL A 697 -0.54 14.98 -11.73
C VAL A 697 -0.50 13.69 -10.92
N PHE A 698 0.45 12.83 -11.28
CA PHE A 698 0.88 11.67 -10.53
C PHE A 698 2.30 11.92 -10.04
N PHE A 699 2.57 11.67 -8.77
CA PHE A 699 3.91 11.68 -8.21
C PHE A 699 4.10 10.44 -7.35
N GLN A 700 5.23 9.75 -7.47
CA GLN A 700 5.54 8.66 -6.56
C GLN A 700 7.04 8.56 -6.32
N ASP A 701 7.42 8.45 -5.05
CA ASP A 701 8.77 8.16 -4.63
C ASP A 701 8.86 6.73 -4.09
N VAL A 702 8.97 5.74 -4.97
CA VAL A 702 8.99 4.31 -4.60
C VAL A 702 10.12 3.97 -3.60
N PHE A 703 11.15 4.81 -3.52
CA PHE A 703 12.30 4.65 -2.63
C PHE A 703 12.17 5.39 -1.30
N ALA A 704 11.10 6.18 -1.10
CA ALA A 704 10.85 6.85 0.17
C ALA A 704 10.39 5.87 1.25
N ARG A 705 10.87 6.08 2.49
CA ARG A 705 10.54 5.25 3.65
C ARG A 705 9.03 5.38 3.96
N PRO A 706 8.26 4.29 4.07
CA PRO A 706 6.86 4.34 4.49
C PRO A 706 6.75 5.06 5.83
N GLY A 707 5.96 6.13 5.89
CA GLY A 707 5.80 6.98 7.08
C GLY A 707 6.69 8.24 7.13
N ARG A 708 7.56 8.46 6.14
CA ARG A 708 8.24 9.74 5.89
C ARG A 708 7.59 10.48 4.72
N PHE A 709 8.01 11.71 4.43
CA PHE A 709 7.40 12.52 3.36
C PHE A 709 8.43 13.01 2.35
N THR A 710 8.06 12.99 1.07
CA THR A 710 8.80 13.63 -0.02
C THR A 710 8.06 14.88 -0.46
N LYS A 711 8.74 16.03 -0.38
CA LYS A 711 8.25 17.29 -0.97
C LYS A 711 8.64 17.35 -2.43
N PHE A 712 7.78 17.88 -3.29
CA PHE A 712 8.08 18.05 -4.71
C PHE A 712 7.44 19.31 -5.28
N GLN A 713 8.04 19.80 -6.35
CA GLN A 713 7.62 21.02 -7.03
C GLN A 713 7.84 20.90 -8.54
N PHE A 714 6.93 21.43 -9.35
CA PHE A 714 7.08 21.50 -10.80
C PHE A 714 6.35 22.71 -11.36
N VAL A 715 6.65 23.06 -12.61
CA VAL A 715 5.95 24.14 -13.33
C VAL A 715 5.01 23.53 -14.36
N TYR A 716 3.76 23.99 -14.36
CA TYR A 716 2.75 23.62 -15.35
C TYR A 716 1.93 24.86 -15.73
N ALA A 717 1.72 25.07 -17.03
CA ALA A 717 0.99 26.24 -17.57
C ALA A 717 1.46 27.59 -16.99
N GLY A 718 2.78 27.76 -16.81
CA GLY A 718 3.38 28.98 -16.26
C GLY A 718 3.21 29.17 -14.74
N LYS A 719 2.55 28.23 -14.04
CA LYS A 719 2.36 28.23 -12.59
C LYS A 719 3.23 27.18 -11.93
N THR A 720 3.74 27.51 -10.76
CA THR A 720 4.45 26.58 -9.89
C THR A 720 3.43 25.80 -9.06
N TYR A 721 3.55 24.47 -9.02
CA TYR A 721 2.78 23.60 -8.15
C TYR A 721 3.68 22.94 -7.14
N GLU A 722 3.19 22.79 -5.91
CA GLU A 722 3.91 22.15 -4.81
C GLU A 722 3.05 21.05 -4.19
N GLY A 723 3.69 19.92 -3.85
CA GLY A 723 3.03 18.79 -3.23
C GLY A 723 3.89 18.09 -2.18
N VAL A 724 3.23 17.29 -1.35
CA VAL A 724 3.85 16.45 -0.33
C VAL A 724 3.29 15.04 -0.45
N SER A 725 4.14 14.08 -0.78
CA SER A 725 3.80 12.66 -0.87
C SER A 725 4.24 11.93 0.40
N GLU A 726 3.40 11.04 0.91
CA GLU A 726 3.71 10.20 2.06
C GLU A 726 4.31 8.86 1.62
N GLY A 727 5.51 8.57 2.09
CA GLY A 727 6.25 7.33 1.85
C GLY A 727 6.37 7.01 0.37
N ASN A 728 6.29 5.71 0.08
CA ASN A 728 6.30 5.15 -1.27
C ASN A 728 4.92 5.13 -1.94
N ARG A 729 3.94 5.88 -1.41
CA ARG A 729 2.57 5.93 -1.95
C ARG A 729 2.50 6.78 -3.21
N LEU A 730 1.60 6.40 -4.11
CA LEU A 730 1.21 7.22 -5.26
C LEU A 730 0.39 8.43 -4.80
N PHE A 731 0.90 9.62 -5.10
CA PHE A 731 0.21 10.89 -4.96
C PHE A 731 -0.51 11.22 -6.26
N ILE A 732 -1.80 11.55 -6.17
CA ILE A 732 -2.63 11.96 -7.33
C ILE A 732 -3.34 13.26 -6.96
N ALA A 733 -3.27 14.28 -7.82
CA ALA A 733 -4.01 15.53 -7.61
C ALA A 733 -4.47 16.17 -8.92
N TYR A 734 -5.55 16.94 -8.82
CA TYR A 734 -6.00 17.82 -9.91
C TYR A 734 -5.13 19.06 -10.02
N LEU A 735 -4.74 19.38 -11.26
CA LEU A 735 -4.13 20.67 -11.59
C LEU A 735 -5.25 21.65 -11.92
N LYS A 736 -5.48 22.61 -11.03
CA LYS A 736 -6.38 23.73 -11.29
C LYS A 736 -5.70 24.65 -12.30
N GLN A 737 -6.27 24.76 -13.50
CA GLN A 737 -5.82 25.71 -14.52
C GLN A 737 -6.01 27.15 -14.06
#